data_AF-A0AAJ7RII9-F1
#
_entry.id   AF-A0AAJ7RII9-F1
#
_cell.length_a   1.000
_cell.length_b   1.000
_cell.length_c   1.000
_cell.angle_alpha   90.00
_cell.angle_beta   90.00
_cell.angle_gamma   90.00
#
_symmetry.space_group_name_H-M   'P 1'
#
loop_
_entity.id
_entity.type
_entity.pdbx_description
1 polymer ?
#
loop_
_entity_poly.entity_id
_entity_poly.type
_entity_poly.pdbx_seq_one_letter_code
_entity_poly.pdbx_strand_id
1 'polypeptide(L)'
;MKHTKFWVIPMACVYYRTIETVEGGGLVILLLQSMNSLKQLYTMSMDVHQRFRTEAHRDVVCRFNERFLLSLASCNRCLVVDDQLRVLPLSSQNLKIEPLPKAGATEEQQELISLKESLRDTQPVSALINCCKTVDQAKALLKFIETISEKTLRSTVSLTAARGRGKSATMGLAVAAAVAFGYSNIYISSPSPENLNTFFEFVFKGFDALAYQEHLDYGLVQSTNPEFNKATVRVNIFRDHRQTIQYIHPTDVHKLSQAELLVIDEAAAIPLPYVKAMLGPYLVFLASTINGYEGTGRSLSLKLLQQLRSQTSPGNTHEKSSKNSEKNAVVGRQLHELTLEESIRYKSGDSVEQWLCDLLCLNAATQAPILSGCPPPDTCQLYYINRDTLFSYHKASELFLQRLVALYVASHYKNTPNDLQMMSDAPAHHLFCLLGPVDPNRKSLPEILVVIQVCLEGEISKATIVDGLGRGRRAAGDLIPWTMAQQYQDQDFPTLAGARIVRIATHPDYHGMGYGSRALELLRQYYELNIPNIEETSEEISVNPEITNVQDEDIGLLEETIEPRASLPPLLSKLSERKPEHLDYIGVSFGLTESLLKFWKKAKFIPVYLRQTTNDITGEHSCIMLSKLNPEKDESDWLESYWRDFRRRFISLLSYSFNSFSPSLALSVLVNRTINTVPTTLTKDTLDVYFTSYDLKRLEMYSNNMADYHLIMDLLPSLGKLYFLNLMGDSHFSPVQAAILLGLGLQHKTVDKLSEELGLPSSQLLGLFNKIIRKSVKYLNDIAEAFVESKMLLPDRKNDITLDPSKGRGLQEELEEAAKALKVKQKAELERLKKENLDQYAIKGTDTEWSKALSGKKNKSLISVKIGEKRATNETDETPLEFPQKEKKKKKRFSK
;
A
#
# COMPACT_ATOMS: atom_id res chain seq x y z
N MET A 1 10.38 33.00 -33.71
CA MET A 1 11.11 32.17 -32.72
C MET A 1 10.81 32.66 -31.30
N LYS A 2 9.56 32.53 -30.85
CA LYS A 2 9.12 32.82 -29.47
C LYS A 2 8.66 31.48 -28.87
N HIS A 3 9.06 31.18 -27.64
CA HIS A 3 8.90 29.92 -26.89
C HIS A 3 10.10 28.97 -26.88
N THR A 4 11.28 29.47 -26.54
CA THR A 4 12.21 28.68 -25.71
C THR A 4 11.95 29.05 -24.26
N LYS A 5 11.22 28.19 -23.54
CA LYS A 5 11.15 28.24 -22.08
C LYS A 5 12.54 27.83 -21.56
N PHE A 6 13.41 28.80 -21.32
CA PHE A 6 14.68 28.58 -20.64
C PHE A 6 14.41 28.45 -19.15
N TRP A 7 14.90 27.37 -18.55
CA TRP A 7 14.55 26.94 -17.20
C TRP A 7 15.32 27.78 -16.16
N VAL A 8 14.59 28.58 -15.39
CA VAL A 8 15.07 29.15 -14.13
C VAL A 8 15.25 27.96 -13.16
N ILE A 9 16.49 27.67 -12.77
CA ILE A 9 16.98 26.58 -11.87
C ILE A 9 16.12 25.30 -11.96
N PRO A 10 16.52 24.25 -12.69
CA PRO A 10 15.69 23.06 -12.83
C PRO A 10 15.42 22.37 -11.48
N MET A 11 14.26 21.70 -11.38
CA MET A 11 13.91 20.79 -10.27
C MET A 11 15.14 19.98 -9.83
N ALA A 12 15.37 19.81 -8.53
CA ALA A 12 16.56 19.13 -7.98
C ALA A 12 16.87 17.78 -8.68
N CYS A 13 15.84 17.01 -9.05
CA CYS A 13 16.00 15.77 -9.81
C CYS A 13 16.53 15.97 -11.24
N VAL A 14 16.04 16.98 -11.96
CA VAL A 14 16.48 17.28 -13.34
C VAL A 14 17.94 17.73 -13.30
N TYR A 15 18.28 18.58 -12.33
CA TYR A 15 19.64 19.04 -12.09
C TYR A 15 20.61 17.86 -11.86
N TYR A 16 20.22 16.91 -11.00
CA TYR A 16 21.00 15.70 -10.75
C TYR A 16 21.19 14.86 -12.02
N ARG A 17 20.10 14.63 -12.78
CA ARG A 17 20.16 13.85 -14.03
C ARG A 17 21.11 14.45 -15.05
N THR A 18 21.09 15.77 -15.21
CA THR A 18 21.95 16.45 -16.18
C THR A 18 23.42 16.35 -15.80
N ILE A 19 23.77 16.56 -14.52
CA ILE A 19 25.18 16.49 -14.08
C ILE A 19 25.70 15.07 -14.19
N GLU A 20 24.91 14.08 -13.79
CA GLU A 20 25.34 12.68 -13.81
C GLU A 20 25.58 12.15 -15.24
N THR A 21 24.90 12.71 -16.25
CA THR A 21 25.09 12.30 -17.65
C THR A 21 26.37 12.84 -18.30
N VAL A 22 27.06 13.78 -17.67
CA VAL A 22 28.29 14.36 -18.23
C VAL A 22 29.48 13.44 -17.98
N GLU A 23 30.27 13.20 -19.02
CA GLU A 23 31.52 12.43 -18.93
C GLU A 23 32.66 13.27 -18.35
N GLY A 24 33.68 12.61 -17.81
CA GLY A 24 34.87 13.26 -17.26
C GLY A 24 35.56 14.17 -18.28
N GLY A 25 35.86 15.40 -17.86
CA GLY A 25 36.39 16.44 -18.76
C GLY A 25 35.32 17.27 -19.47
N GLY A 26 34.04 16.94 -19.27
CA GLY A 26 32.92 17.78 -19.70
C GLY A 26 32.71 19.01 -18.82
N LEU A 27 31.90 19.96 -19.32
CA LEU A 27 31.54 21.20 -18.62
C LEU A 27 30.02 21.24 -18.41
N VAL A 28 29.59 21.62 -17.21
CA VAL A 28 28.18 21.90 -16.90
C VAL A 28 28.00 23.41 -16.88
N ILE A 29 27.19 23.94 -17.80
CA ILE A 29 26.96 25.39 -17.94
C ILE A 29 25.56 25.72 -17.46
N LEU A 30 25.46 26.62 -16.49
CA LEU A 30 24.21 27.19 -16.00
C LEU A 30 24.11 28.63 -16.46
N LEU A 31 23.08 28.94 -17.24
CA LEU A 31 22.81 30.29 -17.71
C LEU A 31 21.81 30.96 -16.76
N LEU A 32 22.22 32.09 -16.18
CA LEU A 32 21.37 32.95 -15.35
C LEU A 32 20.92 34.12 -16.22
N GLN A 33 19.61 34.41 -16.28
CA GLN A 33 19.08 35.47 -17.13
C GLN A 33 19.29 36.84 -16.47
N SER A 34 20.00 37.76 -17.16
CA SER A 34 20.11 39.21 -16.91
C SER A 34 19.72 39.67 -15.49
N MET A 35 20.60 39.42 -14.52
CA MET A 35 20.44 39.91 -13.15
C MET A 35 21.35 41.10 -12.92
N ASN A 36 20.87 42.09 -12.16
CA ASN A 36 21.71 43.20 -11.70
C ASN A 36 22.46 42.85 -10.40
N SER A 37 21.95 41.88 -9.63
CA SER A 37 22.57 41.36 -8.40
C SER A 37 22.27 39.86 -8.25
N LEU A 38 23.20 39.10 -7.69
CA LEU A 38 23.02 37.67 -7.39
C LEU A 38 21.99 37.44 -6.28
N LYS A 39 21.73 38.43 -5.40
CA LYS A 39 20.68 38.35 -4.37
C LYS A 39 19.26 38.30 -4.95
N GLN A 40 19.04 38.78 -6.18
CA GLN A 40 17.75 38.66 -6.86
C GLN A 40 17.34 37.19 -7.07
N LEU A 41 18.29 36.25 -7.14
CA LEU A 41 18.00 34.81 -7.21
C LEU A 41 17.39 34.24 -5.93
N TYR A 42 17.56 34.91 -4.78
CA TYR A 42 16.95 34.48 -3.52
C TYR A 42 15.42 34.65 -3.51
N THR A 43 14.91 35.61 -4.28
CA THR A 43 13.49 35.97 -4.29
C THR A 43 12.75 35.45 -5.52
N MET A 44 13.45 34.88 -6.50
CA MET A 44 12.84 34.34 -7.71
C MET A 44 11.96 33.11 -7.43
N SER A 45 10.64 33.28 -7.57
CA SER A 45 9.70 32.17 -7.55
C SER A 45 9.65 31.46 -8.92
N MET A 46 9.98 30.17 -8.96
CA MET A 46 9.76 29.23 -10.06
C MET A 46 8.30 28.77 -10.24
N ASP A 47 7.97 28.28 -11.45
CA ASP A 47 6.70 27.61 -11.78
C ASP A 47 6.37 26.41 -10.86
N VAL A 48 7.40 25.71 -10.36
CA VAL A 48 7.23 24.58 -9.44
C VAL A 48 6.57 25.01 -8.13
N HIS A 49 6.81 26.24 -7.68
CA HIS A 49 6.22 26.74 -6.44
C HIS A 49 4.73 26.99 -6.53
N GLN A 50 4.14 27.06 -7.74
CA GLN A 50 2.68 27.05 -7.87
C GLN A 50 2.06 25.77 -7.27
N ARG A 51 2.81 24.66 -7.22
CA ARG A 51 2.38 23.40 -6.59
C ARG A 51 2.49 23.39 -5.07
N PHE A 52 3.23 24.34 -4.49
CA PHE A 52 3.48 24.43 -3.05
C PHE A 52 2.60 25.46 -2.35
N ARG A 53 1.87 26.28 -3.12
CA ARG A 53 0.94 27.27 -2.60
C ARG A 53 -0.38 26.60 -2.22
N THR A 54 -0.75 26.73 -0.95
CA THR A 54 -2.13 26.46 -0.52
C THR A 54 -2.95 27.74 -0.62
N GLU A 55 -4.27 27.65 -0.48
CA GLU A 55 -5.12 28.85 -0.51
C GLU A 55 -4.81 29.80 0.67
N ALA A 56 -4.57 29.22 1.85
CA ALA A 56 -4.20 29.92 3.08
C ALA A 56 -2.75 30.46 3.06
N HIS A 57 -1.80 29.72 2.47
CA HIS A 57 -0.38 30.09 2.46
C HIS A 57 0.15 30.27 1.02
N ARG A 58 0.11 31.51 0.53
CA ARG A 58 0.54 31.88 -0.84
C ARG A 58 1.99 32.31 -0.93
N ASP A 59 2.57 32.80 0.16
CA ASP A 59 3.91 33.36 0.20
C ASP A 59 4.95 32.23 0.33
N VAL A 60 5.68 32.01 -0.77
CA VAL A 60 6.73 30.99 -0.85
C VAL A 60 8.08 31.67 -0.67
N VAL A 61 8.85 31.19 0.31
CA VAL A 61 10.23 31.66 0.56
C VAL A 61 11.20 30.65 -0.07
N CYS A 62 12.04 31.10 -1.00
CA CYS A 62 12.91 30.23 -1.80
C CYS A 62 14.22 29.90 -1.08
N ARG A 63 14.14 29.09 -0.02
CA ARG A 63 15.31 28.70 0.82
C ARG A 63 16.28 27.79 0.08
N PHE A 64 15.79 26.94 -0.82
CA PHE A 64 16.66 26.05 -1.59
C PHE A 64 17.62 26.82 -2.50
N ASN A 65 17.16 27.92 -3.12
CA ASN A 65 17.98 28.74 -4.01
C ASN A 65 19.11 29.45 -3.24
N GLU A 66 18.82 29.93 -2.03
CA GLU A 66 19.82 30.51 -1.13
C GLU A 66 20.90 29.48 -0.77
N ARG A 67 20.50 28.28 -0.34
CA ARG A 67 21.42 27.17 -0.08
C ARG A 67 22.23 26.78 -1.31
N PHE A 68 21.60 26.74 -2.47
CA PHE A 68 22.25 26.40 -3.74
C PHE A 68 23.39 27.38 -4.07
N LEU A 69 23.15 28.68 -3.98
CA LEU A 69 24.17 29.70 -4.25
C LEU A 69 25.32 29.65 -3.23
N LEU A 70 25.01 29.52 -1.95
CA LEU A 70 26.02 29.35 -0.90
C LEU A 70 26.86 28.08 -1.10
N SER A 71 26.25 27.01 -1.60
CA SER A 71 26.96 25.78 -1.94
C SER A 71 27.85 25.92 -3.18
N LEU A 72 27.52 26.81 -4.13
CA LEU A 72 28.40 27.05 -5.28
C LEU A 72 29.68 27.79 -4.85
N ALA A 73 29.57 28.68 -3.86
CA ALA A 73 30.73 29.38 -3.29
C ALA A 73 31.72 28.44 -2.58
N SER A 74 31.25 27.32 -2.01
CA SER A 74 32.10 26.30 -1.40
C SER A 74 32.68 25.29 -2.40
N CYS A 75 32.22 25.28 -3.66
CA CYS A 75 32.67 24.32 -4.66
C CYS A 75 33.99 24.76 -5.33
N ASN A 76 35.04 23.95 -5.16
CA ASN A 76 36.39 24.22 -5.70
C ASN A 76 36.46 24.21 -7.25
N ARG A 77 35.49 23.61 -7.93
CA ARG A 77 35.46 23.48 -9.41
C ARG A 77 34.33 24.28 -10.06
N CYS A 78 33.75 25.24 -9.33
CA CYS A 78 32.75 26.15 -9.87
C CYS A 78 33.39 27.48 -10.28
N LEU A 79 33.08 27.97 -11.47
CA LEU A 79 33.51 29.29 -11.92
C LEU A 79 32.25 30.08 -12.29
N VAL A 80 32.09 31.26 -11.69
CA VAL A 80 31.02 32.18 -12.07
C VAL A 80 31.60 33.25 -12.97
N VAL A 81 30.95 33.43 -14.10
CA VAL A 81 31.48 34.15 -15.23
C VAL A 81 30.40 35.07 -15.77
N ASP A 82 30.76 36.32 -16.03
CA ASP A 82 29.89 37.32 -16.65
C ASP A 82 29.72 37.07 -18.17
N ASP A 83 28.80 37.79 -18.81
CA ASP A 83 28.56 37.72 -20.26
C ASP A 83 29.83 37.96 -21.11
N GLN A 84 30.77 38.76 -20.61
CA GLN A 84 32.07 39.06 -21.20
C GLN A 84 33.18 38.05 -20.85
N LEU A 85 32.83 36.90 -20.28
CA LEU A 85 33.79 35.90 -19.81
C LEU A 85 34.73 36.37 -18.68
N ARG A 86 34.32 37.39 -17.92
CA ARG A 86 35.06 37.87 -16.75
C ARG A 86 34.72 37.02 -15.54
N VAL A 87 35.75 36.54 -14.84
CA VAL A 87 35.58 35.72 -13.63
C VAL A 87 35.15 36.60 -12.46
N LEU A 88 34.02 36.25 -11.84
CA LEU A 88 33.55 36.92 -10.62
C LEU A 88 34.21 36.30 -9.38
N PRO A 89 34.72 37.11 -8.43
CA PRO A 89 35.41 36.62 -7.24
C PRO A 89 34.43 36.16 -6.16
N LEU A 90 33.60 35.15 -6.46
CA LEU A 90 32.63 34.58 -5.54
C LEU A 90 33.26 33.74 -4.42
N SER A 91 34.41 33.12 -4.69
CA SER A 91 35.15 32.30 -3.75
C SER A 91 36.65 32.52 -3.92
N SER A 92 37.35 32.67 -2.79
CA SER A 92 38.81 32.92 -2.75
C SER A 92 39.62 31.76 -3.35
N GLN A 93 39.03 30.56 -3.41
CA GLN A 93 39.69 29.34 -3.88
C GLN A 93 39.78 29.28 -5.42
N ASN A 94 38.85 29.91 -6.14
CA ASN A 94 38.71 29.75 -7.59
C ASN A 94 39.55 30.76 -8.38
N LEU A 95 40.18 31.73 -7.70
CA LEU A 95 41.08 32.73 -8.28
C LEU A 95 42.49 32.18 -8.59
N LYS A 96 42.85 31.00 -8.06
CA LYS A 96 44.18 30.37 -8.25
C LYS A 96 44.04 28.93 -8.76
N ILE A 97 43.66 28.77 -10.02
CA ILE A 97 43.66 27.45 -10.68
C ILE A 97 45.00 27.28 -11.41
N GLU A 98 45.83 26.34 -10.96
CA GLU A 98 47.07 25.97 -11.63
C GLU A 98 46.84 24.79 -12.60
N PRO A 99 47.40 24.83 -13.82
CA PRO A 99 47.29 23.72 -14.76
C PRO A 99 48.10 22.52 -14.26
N LEU A 100 47.42 21.38 -14.05
CA LEU A 100 48.07 20.12 -13.69
C LEU A 100 48.88 19.56 -14.88
N PRO A 101 50.12 19.06 -14.66
CA PRO A 101 50.84 18.31 -15.68
C PRO A 101 50.08 17.02 -16.04
N LYS A 102 50.20 16.55 -17.29
CA LYS A 102 49.56 15.31 -17.75
C LYS A 102 50.03 14.13 -16.90
N ALA A 103 49.16 13.65 -16.00
CA ALA A 103 49.45 12.50 -15.16
C ALA A 103 49.48 11.21 -16.00
N GLY A 104 50.35 10.26 -15.60
CA GLY A 104 50.39 8.90 -16.15
C GLY A 104 49.17 8.06 -15.77
N ALA A 105 49.12 6.82 -16.27
CA ALA A 105 48.05 5.86 -15.97
C ALA A 105 47.85 5.74 -14.44
N THR A 106 46.60 5.80 -14.01
CA THR A 106 46.24 5.79 -12.58
C THR A 106 46.50 4.39 -11.99
N GLU A 107 46.81 4.28 -10.69
CA GLU A 107 47.10 2.98 -10.01
C GLU A 107 46.01 1.93 -10.29
N GLU A 108 44.74 2.33 -10.28
CA GLU A 108 43.56 1.50 -10.59
C GLU A 108 43.60 0.92 -12.02
N GLN A 109 44.12 1.67 -12.99
CA GLN A 109 44.24 1.19 -14.37
C GLN A 109 45.34 0.14 -14.50
N GLN A 110 46.41 0.26 -13.71
CA GLN A 110 47.48 -0.73 -13.66
C GLN A 110 47.00 -2.03 -13.02
N GLU A 111 46.19 -1.96 -11.95
CA GLU A 111 45.53 -3.12 -11.35
C GLU A 111 44.59 -3.83 -12.33
N LEU A 112 43.84 -3.10 -13.15
CA LEU A 112 42.96 -3.71 -14.15
C LEU A 112 43.77 -4.47 -15.21
N ILE A 113 44.89 -3.89 -15.66
CA ILE A 113 45.76 -4.51 -16.65
C ILE A 113 46.39 -5.79 -16.08
N SER A 114 46.86 -5.77 -14.83
CA SER A 114 47.42 -6.96 -14.19
C SER A 114 46.37 -8.06 -13.99
N LEU A 115 45.14 -7.69 -13.61
CA LEU A 115 44.02 -8.63 -13.51
C LEU A 115 43.68 -9.25 -14.88
N LYS A 116 43.60 -8.44 -15.94
CA LYS A 116 43.39 -8.90 -17.32
C LYS A 116 44.49 -9.85 -17.78
N GLU A 117 45.74 -9.59 -17.37
CA GLU A 117 46.89 -10.43 -17.67
C GLU A 117 46.82 -11.79 -16.98
N SER A 118 46.49 -11.82 -15.69
CA SER A 118 46.40 -13.06 -14.91
C SER A 118 45.34 -14.04 -15.43
N LEU A 119 44.30 -13.54 -16.11
CA LEU A 119 43.15 -14.32 -16.53
C LEU A 119 43.09 -14.58 -18.04
N ARG A 120 44.17 -14.30 -18.79
CA ARG A 120 44.19 -14.48 -20.26
C ARG A 120 43.84 -15.89 -20.71
N ASP A 121 44.26 -16.90 -19.94
CA ASP A 121 44.16 -18.31 -20.34
C ASP A 121 42.81 -18.96 -20.01
N THR A 122 41.95 -18.32 -19.21
CA THR A 122 40.64 -18.87 -18.80
C THR A 122 39.51 -18.37 -19.71
N GLN A 123 39.25 -19.07 -20.82
CA GLN A 123 38.02 -18.84 -21.59
C GLN A 123 36.81 -19.54 -20.94
N PRO A 124 35.58 -18.98 -20.98
CA PRO A 124 35.12 -17.74 -21.62
C PRO A 124 35.34 -16.44 -20.82
N VAL A 125 35.92 -16.55 -19.61
CA VAL A 125 36.06 -15.46 -18.65
C VAL A 125 36.93 -14.31 -19.18
N SER A 126 38.04 -14.66 -19.85
CA SER A 126 39.01 -13.68 -20.38
C SER A 126 38.41 -12.71 -21.39
N ALA A 127 37.57 -13.22 -22.31
CA ALA A 127 36.89 -12.42 -23.33
C ALA A 127 35.95 -11.37 -22.71
N LEU A 128 35.20 -11.77 -21.68
CA LEU A 128 34.23 -10.90 -21.01
C LEU A 128 34.90 -9.87 -20.09
N ILE A 129 35.96 -10.25 -19.38
CA ILE A 129 36.71 -9.31 -18.53
C ILE A 129 37.41 -8.24 -19.36
N ASN A 130 37.82 -8.55 -20.59
CA ASN A 130 38.40 -7.55 -21.49
C ASN A 130 37.42 -6.41 -21.81
N CYS A 131 36.11 -6.67 -21.80
CA CYS A 131 35.06 -5.67 -21.98
C CYS A 131 34.88 -4.75 -20.76
N CYS A 132 35.33 -5.15 -19.56
CA CYS A 132 35.21 -4.33 -18.35
C CYS A 132 36.16 -3.13 -18.40
N LYS A 133 35.64 -1.97 -17.98
CA LYS A 133 36.39 -0.70 -17.91
C LYS A 133 37.06 -0.47 -16.56
N THR A 134 36.46 -0.96 -15.48
CA THR A 134 36.90 -0.72 -14.09
C THR A 134 37.28 -2.03 -13.39
N VAL A 135 38.10 -1.93 -12.35
CA VAL A 135 38.53 -3.09 -11.54
C VAL A 135 37.34 -3.66 -10.78
N ASP A 136 36.48 -2.80 -10.23
CA ASP A 136 35.25 -3.17 -9.53
C ASP A 136 34.32 -4.00 -10.41
N GLN A 137 34.14 -3.62 -11.68
CA GLN A 137 33.32 -4.37 -12.61
C GLN A 137 33.90 -5.76 -12.89
N ALA A 138 35.22 -5.86 -13.04
CA ALA A 138 35.89 -7.15 -13.27
C ALA A 138 35.76 -8.08 -12.05
N LYS A 139 35.98 -7.56 -10.83
CA LYS A 139 35.78 -8.31 -9.57
C LYS A 139 34.33 -8.76 -9.40
N ALA A 140 33.37 -7.90 -9.69
CA ALA A 140 31.94 -8.26 -9.62
C ALA A 140 31.57 -9.34 -10.64
N LEU A 141 32.02 -9.19 -11.90
CA LEU A 141 31.77 -10.17 -12.96
C LEU A 141 32.38 -11.54 -12.62
N LEU A 142 33.59 -11.57 -12.05
CA LEU A 142 34.21 -12.81 -11.57
C LEU A 142 33.37 -13.51 -10.52
N LYS A 143 32.82 -12.78 -9.54
CA LYS A 143 31.95 -13.37 -8.53
C LYS A 143 30.64 -13.90 -9.12
N PHE A 144 30.06 -13.21 -10.10
CA PHE A 144 28.90 -13.73 -10.83
C PHE A 144 29.24 -15.05 -11.52
N ILE A 145 30.35 -15.10 -12.25
CA ILE A 145 30.80 -16.31 -12.96
C ILE A 145 31.08 -17.46 -11.99
N GLU A 146 31.72 -17.21 -10.85
CA GLU A 146 31.95 -18.21 -9.81
C GLU A 146 30.63 -18.82 -9.31
N THR A 147 29.63 -17.96 -9.06
CA THR A 147 28.30 -18.41 -8.60
C THR A 147 27.55 -19.21 -9.67
N ILE A 148 27.69 -18.82 -10.94
CA ILE A 148 27.13 -19.55 -12.10
C ILE A 148 27.78 -20.93 -12.22
N SER A 149 29.10 -21.00 -12.01
CA SER A 149 29.87 -22.25 -12.07
C SER A 149 29.53 -23.22 -10.94
N GLU A 150 29.21 -22.71 -9.74
CA GLU A 150 28.83 -23.52 -8.57
C GLU A 150 27.51 -24.30 -8.79
N LYS A 151 26.65 -23.86 -9.73
CA LYS A 151 25.34 -24.44 -10.05
C LYS A 151 24.42 -24.65 -8.84
N THR A 152 24.59 -23.84 -7.78
CA THR A 152 23.72 -23.87 -6.61
C THR A 152 22.38 -23.20 -6.93
N LEU A 153 21.31 -24.00 -6.96
CA LEU A 153 19.96 -23.53 -7.31
C LEU A 153 19.35 -22.54 -6.30
N ARG A 154 19.96 -22.34 -5.11
CA ARG A 154 19.42 -21.46 -4.06
C ARG A 154 20.44 -20.42 -3.59
N SER A 155 21.11 -19.79 -4.54
CA SER A 155 21.99 -18.65 -4.29
C SER A 155 21.34 -17.33 -4.75
N THR A 156 21.61 -16.25 -4.03
CA THR A 156 21.31 -14.88 -4.46
C THR A 156 22.58 -14.05 -4.46
N VAL A 157 22.86 -13.43 -5.59
CA VAL A 157 23.89 -12.40 -5.70
C VAL A 157 23.18 -11.04 -5.76
N SER A 158 23.49 -10.16 -4.83
CA SER A 158 22.96 -8.81 -4.77
C SER A 158 24.06 -7.80 -5.10
N LEU A 159 23.93 -7.15 -6.25
CA LEU A 159 24.77 -6.05 -6.72
C LEU A 159 24.14 -4.71 -6.33
N THR A 160 24.84 -3.97 -5.49
CA THR A 160 24.44 -2.63 -5.06
C THR A 160 25.42 -1.60 -5.61
N ALA A 161 24.91 -0.49 -6.14
CA ALA A 161 25.78 0.61 -6.57
C ALA A 161 25.03 1.93 -6.58
N ALA A 162 25.77 3.04 -6.70
CA ALA A 162 25.19 4.31 -7.13
C ALA A 162 24.74 4.24 -8.61
N ARG A 163 24.02 5.27 -9.07
CA ARG A 163 23.71 5.42 -10.50
C ARG A 163 24.99 5.78 -11.27
N GLY A 164 25.08 5.39 -12.55
CA GLY A 164 26.25 5.70 -13.38
C GLY A 164 27.52 4.87 -13.10
N ARG A 165 27.44 3.80 -12.29
CA ARG A 165 28.56 2.87 -11.99
C ARG A 165 28.61 1.62 -12.90
N GLY A 166 27.69 1.50 -13.85
CA GLY A 166 27.67 0.42 -14.85
C GLY A 166 27.03 -0.90 -14.41
N LYS A 167 26.07 -0.89 -13.49
CA LYS A 167 25.35 -2.09 -13.03
C LYS A 167 24.73 -2.92 -14.16
N SER A 168 23.90 -2.31 -15.00
CA SER A 168 23.24 -3.01 -16.11
C SER A 168 24.25 -3.57 -17.12
N ALA A 169 25.42 -2.93 -17.25
CA ALA A 169 26.52 -3.43 -18.07
C ALA A 169 27.15 -4.71 -17.49
N THR A 170 27.51 -4.70 -16.20
CA THR A 170 28.05 -5.89 -15.51
C THR A 170 27.05 -7.05 -15.53
N MET A 171 25.76 -6.75 -15.32
CA MET A 171 24.69 -7.75 -15.35
C MET A 171 24.46 -8.34 -16.75
N GLY A 172 24.53 -7.51 -17.80
CA GLY A 172 24.44 -7.98 -19.19
C GLY A 172 25.59 -8.92 -19.56
N LEU A 173 26.83 -8.56 -19.17
CA LEU A 173 28.01 -9.43 -19.35
C LEU A 173 27.89 -10.74 -18.55
N ALA A 174 27.34 -10.69 -17.33
CA ALA A 174 27.12 -11.88 -16.51
C ALA A 174 26.09 -12.83 -17.15
N VAL A 175 25.04 -12.31 -17.79
CA VAL A 175 24.07 -13.15 -18.52
C VAL A 175 24.67 -13.74 -19.79
N ALA A 176 25.51 -13.00 -20.52
CA ALA A 176 26.26 -13.57 -21.64
C ALA A 176 27.17 -14.74 -21.17
N ALA A 177 27.80 -14.60 -20.00
CA ALA A 177 28.54 -15.71 -19.38
C ALA A 177 27.61 -16.90 -19.04
N ALA A 178 26.45 -16.65 -18.43
CA ALA A 178 25.50 -17.71 -18.08
C ALA A 178 25.03 -18.52 -19.30
N VAL A 179 24.82 -17.87 -20.43
CA VAL A 179 24.53 -18.54 -21.72
C VAL A 179 25.70 -19.44 -22.11
N ALA A 180 26.95 -18.96 -22.04
CA ALA A 180 28.13 -19.77 -22.34
C ALA A 180 28.34 -20.97 -21.39
N PHE A 181 27.92 -20.86 -20.13
CA PHE A 181 27.94 -21.97 -19.15
C PHE A 181 26.76 -22.94 -19.29
N GLY A 182 25.84 -22.69 -20.22
CA GLY A 182 24.79 -23.62 -20.64
C GLY A 182 23.45 -23.48 -19.92
N TYR A 183 23.12 -22.32 -19.36
CA TYR A 183 21.77 -22.05 -18.81
C TYR A 183 20.74 -21.92 -19.94
N SER A 184 19.62 -22.65 -19.85
CA SER A 184 18.59 -22.71 -20.90
C SER A 184 17.57 -21.58 -20.79
N ASN A 185 16.96 -21.40 -19.61
CA ASN A 185 15.87 -20.45 -19.41
C ASN A 185 16.30 -19.32 -18.47
N ILE A 186 16.66 -18.18 -19.06
CA ILE A 186 17.06 -16.97 -18.34
C ILE A 186 15.92 -15.96 -18.43
N TYR A 187 15.38 -15.58 -17.28
CA TYR A 187 14.34 -14.55 -17.22
C TYR A 187 14.89 -13.25 -16.65
N ILE A 188 14.40 -12.15 -17.20
CA ILE A 188 14.76 -10.80 -16.77
C ILE A 188 13.50 -10.08 -16.35
N SER A 189 13.56 -9.41 -15.20
CA SER A 189 12.50 -8.58 -14.67
C SER A 189 13.01 -7.18 -14.40
N SER A 190 12.24 -6.18 -14.84
CA SER A 190 12.45 -4.76 -14.59
C SER A 190 11.07 -4.08 -14.53
N PRO A 191 10.94 -2.92 -13.85
CA PRO A 191 9.67 -2.20 -13.76
C PRO A 191 9.15 -1.73 -15.14
N SER A 192 10.06 -1.39 -16.06
CA SER A 192 9.74 -1.05 -17.44
C SER A 192 10.74 -1.70 -18.40
N PRO A 193 10.30 -2.12 -19.60
CA PRO A 193 11.19 -2.76 -20.58
C PRO A 193 12.21 -1.78 -21.19
N GLU A 194 11.96 -0.48 -21.19
CA GLU A 194 12.88 0.53 -21.74
C GLU A 194 14.23 0.58 -21.00
N ASN A 195 14.21 0.34 -19.68
CA ASN A 195 15.42 0.33 -18.86
C ASN A 195 16.39 -0.79 -19.30
N LEU A 196 15.89 -1.83 -19.96
CA LEU A 196 16.68 -2.98 -20.39
C LEU A 196 17.41 -2.77 -21.71
N ASN A 197 17.23 -1.66 -22.41
CA ASN A 197 17.94 -1.40 -23.67
C ASN A 197 19.47 -1.43 -23.48
N THR A 198 19.95 -0.78 -22.43
CA THR A 198 21.39 -0.80 -22.09
C THR A 198 21.83 -2.20 -21.67
N PHE A 199 21.03 -2.90 -20.88
CA PHE A 199 21.30 -4.28 -20.47
C PHE A 199 21.49 -5.19 -21.70
N PHE A 200 20.56 -5.17 -22.67
CA PHE A 200 20.65 -5.99 -23.88
C PHE A 200 21.83 -5.59 -24.77
N GLU A 201 22.16 -4.30 -24.88
CA GLU A 201 23.36 -3.85 -25.61
C GLU A 201 24.63 -4.52 -25.05
N PHE A 202 24.75 -4.65 -23.73
CA PHE A 202 25.89 -5.32 -23.11
C PHE A 202 25.83 -6.85 -23.19
N VAL A 203 24.64 -7.46 -23.26
CA VAL A 203 24.51 -8.88 -23.62
C VAL A 203 25.06 -9.12 -25.02
N PHE A 204 24.72 -8.26 -25.99
CA PHE A 204 25.22 -8.37 -27.37
C PHE A 204 26.73 -8.12 -27.46
N LYS A 205 27.28 -7.13 -26.74
CA LYS A 205 28.74 -6.96 -26.64
C LYS A 205 29.43 -8.18 -26.04
N GLY A 206 28.80 -8.85 -25.07
CA GLY A 206 29.29 -10.12 -24.52
C GLY A 206 29.25 -11.25 -25.57
N PHE A 207 28.19 -11.33 -26.36
CA PHE A 207 28.07 -12.27 -27.48
C PHE A 207 29.12 -12.02 -28.57
N ASP A 208 29.37 -10.76 -28.94
CA ASP A 208 30.43 -10.39 -29.88
C ASP A 208 31.81 -10.81 -29.37
N ALA A 209 32.08 -10.59 -28.07
CA ALA A 209 33.34 -11.00 -27.44
C ALA A 209 33.51 -12.53 -27.39
N LEU A 210 32.40 -13.27 -27.30
CA LEU A 210 32.36 -14.74 -27.36
C LEU A 210 32.22 -15.28 -28.80
N ALA A 211 32.27 -14.40 -29.81
CA ALA A 211 32.11 -14.73 -31.22
C ALA A 211 30.80 -15.45 -31.56
N TYR A 212 29.67 -14.99 -31.01
CA TYR A 212 28.33 -15.37 -31.43
C TYR A 212 27.85 -14.42 -32.55
N GLN A 213 27.24 -14.97 -33.60
CA GLN A 213 26.79 -14.19 -34.75
C GLN A 213 25.27 -13.99 -34.75
N GLU A 214 24.83 -12.75 -35.03
CA GLU A 214 23.40 -12.43 -35.18
C GLU A 214 22.80 -13.18 -36.38
N HIS A 215 21.57 -13.65 -36.24
CA HIS A 215 20.80 -14.46 -37.21
C HIS A 215 21.31 -15.89 -37.47
N LEU A 216 22.57 -16.20 -37.15
CA LEU A 216 23.11 -17.56 -37.19
C LEU A 216 22.97 -18.25 -35.83
N ASP A 217 23.58 -17.65 -34.80
CA ASP A 217 23.62 -18.23 -33.46
C ASP A 217 22.48 -17.73 -32.57
N TYR A 218 21.95 -16.52 -32.82
CA TYR A 218 20.82 -15.98 -32.06
C TYR A 218 19.88 -15.10 -32.89
N GLY A 219 18.61 -15.04 -32.47
CA GLY A 219 17.56 -14.24 -33.08
C GLY A 219 16.82 -13.35 -32.07
N LEU A 220 16.50 -12.13 -32.49
CA LEU A 220 15.86 -11.10 -31.66
C LEU A 220 14.36 -11.01 -31.94
N VAL A 221 13.56 -10.90 -30.88
CA VAL A 221 12.13 -10.62 -30.95
C VAL A 221 11.83 -9.30 -30.23
N GLN A 222 11.44 -8.30 -31.00
CA GLN A 222 11.06 -6.98 -30.50
C GLN A 222 9.55 -6.91 -30.18
N SER A 223 9.20 -6.03 -29.23
CA SER A 223 7.81 -5.76 -28.88
C SER A 223 7.03 -5.13 -30.04
N THR A 224 5.79 -5.57 -30.22
CA THR A 224 4.83 -4.97 -31.16
C THR A 224 4.08 -3.77 -30.59
N ASN A 225 4.16 -3.54 -29.27
CA ASN A 225 3.44 -2.45 -28.60
C ASN A 225 4.16 -1.10 -28.80
N PRO A 226 3.46 -0.03 -29.23
CA PRO A 226 4.03 1.31 -29.39
C PRO A 226 4.59 1.89 -28.09
N GLU A 227 3.93 1.61 -26.95
CA GLU A 227 4.34 2.09 -25.62
C GLU A 227 5.71 1.58 -25.17
N PHE A 228 6.21 0.51 -25.79
CA PHE A 228 7.48 -0.11 -25.41
C PHE A 228 8.61 0.19 -26.41
N ASN A 229 8.45 1.17 -27.30
CA ASN A 229 9.52 1.70 -28.17
C ASN A 229 10.38 0.61 -28.86
N LYS A 230 9.75 -0.47 -29.37
CA LYS A 230 10.42 -1.63 -29.98
C LYS A 230 11.47 -2.31 -29.10
N ALA A 231 11.30 -2.27 -27.78
CA ALA A 231 12.20 -2.95 -26.85
C ALA A 231 12.31 -4.44 -27.16
N THR A 232 13.51 -5.00 -26.98
CA THR A 232 13.77 -6.44 -27.13
C THR A 232 13.08 -7.20 -25.99
N VAL A 233 12.14 -8.08 -26.33
CA VAL A 233 11.37 -8.84 -25.33
C VAL A 233 11.93 -10.24 -25.15
N ARG A 234 12.43 -10.85 -26.24
CA ARG A 234 12.99 -12.20 -26.20
C ARG A 234 14.18 -12.33 -27.15
N VAL A 235 15.21 -13.04 -26.71
CA VAL A 235 16.36 -13.46 -27.50
C VAL A 235 16.40 -14.99 -27.48
N ASN A 236 16.38 -15.61 -28.67
CA ASN A 236 16.52 -17.05 -28.82
C ASN A 236 17.93 -17.36 -29.31
N ILE A 237 18.63 -18.27 -28.65
CA ILE A 237 19.99 -18.69 -29.00
C ILE A 237 19.95 -20.18 -29.40
N PHE A 238 20.68 -20.54 -30.45
CA PHE A 238 20.62 -21.84 -31.12
C PHE A 238 21.97 -22.56 -31.25
N ARG A 239 23.08 -21.97 -30.78
CA ARG A 239 24.44 -22.47 -31.04
C ARG A 239 24.68 -23.90 -30.55
N ASP A 240 24.54 -24.15 -29.25
CA ASP A 240 24.76 -25.49 -28.66
C ASP A 240 23.44 -26.22 -28.42
N HIS A 241 22.52 -25.56 -27.72
CA HIS A 241 21.16 -26.01 -27.47
C HIS A 241 20.22 -24.80 -27.45
N ARG A 242 18.90 -25.04 -27.43
CA ARG A 242 17.93 -23.95 -27.41
C ARG A 242 17.96 -23.26 -26.06
N GLN A 243 18.49 -22.04 -26.05
CA GLN A 243 18.51 -21.16 -24.88
C GLN A 243 17.63 -19.94 -25.18
N THR A 244 16.99 -19.42 -24.14
CA THR A 244 16.11 -18.26 -24.26
C THR A 244 16.36 -17.26 -23.15
N ILE A 245 16.48 -16.00 -23.54
CA ILE A 245 16.48 -14.85 -22.65
C ILE A 245 15.15 -14.15 -22.86
N GLN A 246 14.33 -14.03 -21.82
CA GLN A 246 13.00 -13.42 -21.94
C GLN A 246 12.72 -12.41 -20.84
N TYR A 247 12.17 -11.26 -21.23
CA TYR A 247 11.58 -10.30 -20.31
C TYR A 247 10.24 -10.79 -19.77
N ILE A 248 10.08 -10.69 -18.45
CA ILE A 248 8.82 -10.94 -17.74
C ILE A 248 8.49 -9.71 -16.91
N HIS A 249 7.23 -9.27 -17.00
CA HIS A 249 6.72 -8.20 -16.15
C HIS A 249 6.63 -8.66 -14.69
N PRO A 250 6.96 -7.82 -13.69
CA PRO A 250 7.02 -8.24 -12.30
C PRO A 250 5.77 -8.92 -11.70
N THR A 251 4.60 -8.62 -12.24
CA THR A 251 3.32 -9.20 -11.80
C THR A 251 3.16 -10.69 -12.20
N ASP A 252 3.85 -11.13 -13.25
CA ASP A 252 3.68 -12.46 -13.85
C ASP A 252 4.58 -13.53 -13.21
N VAL A 253 4.47 -13.70 -11.89
CA VAL A 253 5.35 -14.61 -11.12
C VAL A 253 5.20 -16.08 -11.53
N HIS A 254 4.01 -16.51 -11.98
CA HIS A 254 3.75 -17.91 -12.34
C HIS A 254 4.67 -18.45 -13.45
N LYS A 255 5.08 -17.58 -14.38
CA LYS A 255 5.98 -17.94 -15.50
C LYS A 255 7.41 -18.22 -15.04
N LEU A 256 7.80 -17.71 -13.85
CA LEU A 256 9.14 -17.90 -13.27
C LEU A 256 9.37 -19.30 -12.70
N SER A 257 8.33 -20.14 -12.60
CA SER A 257 8.46 -21.51 -12.09
C SER A 257 9.40 -22.40 -12.94
N GLN A 258 9.60 -22.06 -14.22
CA GLN A 258 10.49 -22.76 -15.14
C GLN A 258 11.87 -22.07 -15.30
N ALA A 259 12.15 -21.05 -14.49
CA ALA A 259 13.40 -20.30 -14.53
C ALA A 259 14.57 -21.11 -13.95
N GLU A 260 15.71 -21.08 -14.62
CA GLU A 260 16.98 -21.54 -14.03
C GLU A 260 17.77 -20.37 -13.44
N LEU A 261 17.71 -19.21 -14.11
CA LEU A 261 18.32 -17.96 -13.68
C LEU A 261 17.30 -16.82 -13.82
N LEU A 262 17.11 -16.06 -12.75
CA LEU A 262 16.33 -14.83 -12.75
C LEU A 262 17.23 -13.63 -12.49
N VAL A 263 17.17 -12.65 -13.38
CA VAL A 263 17.83 -11.36 -13.23
C VAL A 263 16.78 -10.29 -12.95
N ILE A 264 16.93 -9.59 -11.83
CA ILE A 264 16.06 -8.47 -11.46
C ILE A 264 16.90 -7.20 -11.52
N ASP A 265 16.66 -6.36 -12.54
CA ASP A 265 17.26 -5.03 -12.62
C ASP A 265 16.37 -3.99 -11.92
N GLU A 266 16.99 -3.05 -11.23
CA GLU A 266 16.33 -2.05 -10.38
C GLU A 266 15.30 -2.65 -9.41
N ALA A 267 15.71 -3.68 -8.65
CA ALA A 267 14.86 -4.32 -7.64
C ALA A 267 14.31 -3.34 -6.59
N ALA A 268 15.04 -2.23 -6.37
CA ALA A 268 14.64 -1.09 -5.54
C ALA A 268 13.33 -0.43 -5.97
N ALA A 269 12.98 -0.47 -7.26
CA ALA A 269 11.76 0.11 -7.80
C ALA A 269 10.57 -0.85 -7.79
N ILE A 270 10.80 -2.13 -7.49
CA ILE A 270 9.77 -3.17 -7.48
C ILE A 270 9.26 -3.36 -6.04
N PRO A 271 7.94 -3.36 -5.81
CA PRO A 271 7.37 -3.61 -4.49
C PRO A 271 7.92 -4.88 -3.83
N LEU A 272 8.24 -4.78 -2.53
CA LEU A 272 8.79 -5.89 -1.75
C LEU A 272 7.95 -7.19 -1.82
N PRO A 273 6.60 -7.17 -1.82
CA PRO A 273 5.81 -8.40 -1.98
C PRO A 273 6.07 -9.11 -3.31
N TYR A 274 6.21 -8.36 -4.41
CA TYR A 274 6.51 -8.95 -5.72
C TYR A 274 7.95 -9.49 -5.75
N VAL A 275 8.92 -8.75 -5.22
CA VAL A 275 10.31 -9.25 -5.11
C VAL A 275 10.37 -10.54 -4.30
N LYS A 276 9.63 -10.64 -3.20
CA LYS A 276 9.54 -11.88 -2.40
C LYS A 276 8.91 -13.02 -3.17
N ALA A 277 7.85 -12.76 -3.92
CA ALA A 277 7.19 -13.78 -4.74
C ALA A 277 8.12 -14.28 -5.88
N MET A 278 9.00 -13.43 -6.39
CA MET A 278 10.02 -13.78 -7.38
C MET A 278 11.22 -14.54 -6.83
N LEU A 279 11.41 -14.62 -5.51
CA LEU A 279 12.54 -15.33 -4.91
C LEU A 279 12.20 -16.83 -4.79
N GLY A 280 12.26 -17.53 -5.92
CA GLY A 280 12.03 -18.98 -6.02
C GLY A 280 13.27 -19.85 -5.76
N PRO A 281 13.15 -21.19 -5.96
CA PRO A 281 14.24 -22.17 -5.83
C PRO A 281 15.14 -22.22 -7.08
N TYR A 282 15.61 -21.05 -7.51
CA TYR A 282 16.55 -20.88 -8.63
C TYR A 282 17.57 -19.78 -8.30
N LEU A 283 18.62 -19.68 -9.12
CA LEU A 283 19.66 -18.66 -9.00
C LEU A 283 19.05 -17.28 -9.29
N VAL A 284 19.28 -16.31 -8.41
CA VAL A 284 18.75 -14.95 -8.58
C VAL A 284 19.86 -13.92 -8.50
N PHE A 285 19.93 -13.06 -9.51
CA PHE A 285 20.75 -11.86 -9.48
C PHE A 285 19.87 -10.63 -9.25
N LEU A 286 20.20 -9.86 -8.23
CA LEU A 286 19.52 -8.63 -7.87
C LEU A 286 20.44 -7.46 -8.14
N ALA A 287 20.00 -6.46 -8.91
CA ALA A 287 20.66 -5.17 -9.02
C ALA A 287 19.83 -4.10 -8.31
N SER A 288 20.48 -3.22 -7.54
CA SER A 288 19.80 -2.15 -6.79
C SER A 288 20.57 -0.82 -6.78
N THR A 289 19.83 0.29 -6.84
CA THR A 289 20.32 1.68 -6.78
C THR A 289 20.22 2.27 -5.37
N ILE A 290 21.36 2.41 -4.67
CA ILE A 290 21.38 2.94 -3.29
C ILE A 290 21.48 4.46 -3.23
N ASN A 291 22.36 5.07 -4.05
CA ASN A 291 22.65 6.51 -4.05
C ASN A 291 22.32 7.06 -5.45
N GLY A 292 21.20 7.78 -5.55
CA GLY A 292 20.73 8.38 -6.79
C GLY A 292 19.40 9.10 -6.60
N TYR A 293 18.95 9.85 -7.60
CA TYR A 293 17.72 10.63 -7.53
C TYR A 293 16.44 9.78 -7.32
N GLU A 294 16.50 8.47 -7.51
CA GLU A 294 15.37 7.57 -7.27
C GLU A 294 15.31 7.02 -5.84
N GLY A 295 16.35 7.25 -5.01
CA GLY A 295 16.35 7.19 -3.54
C GLY A 295 15.79 5.94 -2.83
N THR A 296 15.37 4.91 -3.55
CA THR A 296 14.60 3.76 -3.04
C THR A 296 15.47 2.62 -2.52
N GLY A 297 16.67 2.44 -3.06
CA GLY A 297 17.36 1.17 -2.90
C GLY A 297 18.04 0.97 -1.56
N ARG A 298 18.25 2.01 -0.73
CA ARG A 298 19.00 1.85 0.53
C ARG A 298 18.16 1.31 1.68
N SER A 299 16.93 1.80 1.86
CA SER A 299 16.02 1.26 2.89
C SER A 299 15.50 -0.12 2.49
N LEU A 300 15.26 -0.35 1.19
CA LEU A 300 14.92 -1.66 0.66
C LEU A 300 16.09 -2.63 0.77
N SER A 301 17.32 -2.24 0.38
CA SER A 301 18.48 -3.13 0.49
C SER A 301 18.69 -3.52 1.94
N LEU A 302 18.64 -2.60 2.89
CA LEU A 302 18.80 -2.95 4.30
C LEU A 302 17.72 -3.92 4.77
N LYS A 303 16.44 -3.67 4.51
CA LYS A 303 15.34 -4.55 4.95
C LYS A 303 15.35 -5.91 4.23
N LEU A 304 15.57 -5.91 2.92
CA LEU A 304 15.59 -7.12 2.10
C LEU A 304 16.84 -7.96 2.42
N LEU A 305 18.03 -7.35 2.49
CA LEU A 305 19.27 -8.05 2.84
C LEU A 305 19.23 -8.53 4.28
N GLN A 306 18.72 -7.75 5.24
CA GLN A 306 18.55 -8.23 6.62
C GLN A 306 17.58 -9.42 6.67
N GLN A 307 16.49 -9.39 5.91
CA GLN A 307 15.57 -10.50 5.82
C GLN A 307 16.21 -11.73 5.16
N LEU A 308 16.97 -11.55 4.07
CA LEU A 308 17.70 -12.64 3.42
C LEU A 308 18.78 -13.21 4.35
N ARG A 309 19.53 -12.35 5.07
CA ARG A 309 20.50 -12.76 6.10
C ARG A 309 19.86 -13.56 7.24
N SER A 310 18.65 -13.18 7.66
CA SER A 310 17.90 -13.96 8.66
C SER A 310 17.49 -15.35 8.16
N GLN A 311 17.33 -15.52 6.85
CA GLN A 311 17.04 -16.82 6.22
C GLN A 311 18.32 -17.61 5.90
N THR A 312 19.47 -16.96 5.77
CA THR A 312 20.77 -17.59 5.52
C THR A 312 21.40 -18.15 6.80
N SER A 313 21.10 -17.57 7.97
CA SER A 313 21.65 -18.04 9.26
C SER A 313 20.89 -19.27 9.79
N PRO A 314 21.50 -20.48 9.82
CA PRO A 314 21.00 -21.55 10.69
C PRO A 314 21.13 -21.07 12.14
N GLY A 315 20.06 -21.20 12.92
CA GLY A 315 19.96 -20.61 14.26
C GLY A 315 21.16 -20.94 15.17
N ASN A 316 22.02 -19.95 15.40
CA ASN A 316 22.85 -19.86 16.60
C ASN A 316 22.05 -19.11 17.66
N THR A 317 21.01 -19.76 18.20
CA THR A 317 20.44 -19.40 19.48
C THR A 317 20.73 -20.55 20.43
N HIS A 318 21.55 -20.26 21.43
CA HIS A 318 21.68 -21.05 22.66
C HIS A 318 20.31 -21.14 23.35
N GLU A 319 19.42 -22.02 22.91
CA GLU A 319 18.29 -22.48 23.70
C GLU A 319 18.16 -24.00 23.57
N LYS A 320 18.72 -24.70 24.56
CA LYS A 320 18.36 -26.08 24.86
C LYS A 320 16.90 -26.09 25.33
N SER A 321 15.96 -26.52 24.50
CA SER A 321 14.87 -27.44 24.89
C SER A 321 13.78 -27.54 23.81
N SER A 322 13.74 -28.69 23.14
CA SER A 322 12.54 -29.52 22.92
C SER A 322 12.72 -30.33 21.63
N LYS A 323 13.06 -31.60 21.82
CA LYS A 323 13.05 -32.62 20.76
C LYS A 323 11.59 -32.89 20.40
N ASN A 324 11.15 -32.41 19.23
CA ASN A 324 10.19 -33.07 18.33
C ASN A 324 9.71 -32.11 17.24
N SER A 325 10.42 -32.06 16.10
CA SER A 325 9.89 -31.64 14.80
C SER A 325 10.91 -31.91 13.68
N GLU A 326 11.30 -33.18 13.53
CA GLU A 326 11.96 -33.64 12.30
C GLU A 326 10.92 -33.75 11.18
N LYS A 327 10.84 -32.71 10.32
CA LYS A 327 10.48 -32.73 8.89
C LYS A 327 10.22 -31.29 8.41
N ASN A 328 11.30 -30.56 8.13
CA ASN A 328 11.45 -29.45 7.17
C ASN A 328 12.64 -28.57 7.59
N ALA A 329 13.84 -29.15 7.58
CA ALA A 329 15.07 -28.36 7.61
C ALA A 329 15.18 -27.62 6.26
N VAL A 330 14.68 -26.39 6.22
CA VAL A 330 14.83 -25.50 5.05
C VAL A 330 16.30 -25.15 4.95
N VAL A 331 17.02 -25.77 4.01
CA VAL A 331 18.40 -25.41 3.65
C VAL A 331 18.42 -23.91 3.31
N GLY A 332 19.14 -23.13 4.11
CA GLY A 332 19.24 -21.67 3.98
C GLY A 332 19.76 -21.26 2.62
N ARG A 333 19.16 -20.21 2.04
CA ARG A 333 19.63 -19.57 0.80
C ARG A 333 21.02 -18.97 1.06
N GLN A 334 21.96 -19.04 0.11
CA GLN A 334 23.24 -18.33 0.25
C GLN A 334 23.12 -16.91 -0.33
N LEU A 335 23.72 -15.92 0.33
CA LEU A 335 23.68 -14.52 -0.07
C LEU A 335 25.10 -14.00 -0.30
N HIS A 336 25.37 -13.51 -1.51
CA HIS A 336 26.60 -12.79 -1.84
C HIS A 336 26.28 -11.32 -2.11
N GLU A 337 26.87 -10.42 -1.34
CA GLU A 337 26.69 -8.98 -1.48
C GLU A 337 27.90 -8.39 -2.21
N LEU A 338 27.63 -7.60 -3.26
CA LEU A 338 28.64 -6.92 -4.06
C LEU A 338 28.30 -5.43 -4.13
N THR A 339 29.32 -4.57 -4.05
CA THR A 339 29.21 -3.12 -4.17
C THR A 339 30.06 -2.63 -5.34
N LEU A 340 29.52 -1.72 -6.18
CA LEU A 340 30.31 -0.98 -7.16
C LEU A 340 30.41 0.48 -6.72
N GLU A 341 31.63 0.95 -6.49
CA GLU A 341 31.90 2.33 -6.08
C GLU A 341 32.49 3.13 -7.23
N GLU A 342 33.30 2.52 -8.10
CA GLU A 342 33.96 3.21 -9.22
C GLU A 342 32.98 3.63 -10.33
N SER A 343 33.08 4.89 -10.80
CA SER A 343 32.25 5.42 -11.91
C SER A 343 32.84 5.09 -13.25
N ILE A 344 31.98 4.81 -14.24
CA ILE A 344 32.42 4.59 -15.62
C ILE A 344 32.50 5.87 -16.44
N ARG A 345 31.83 6.95 -16.00
CA ARG A 345 31.70 8.21 -16.77
C ARG A 345 32.80 9.21 -16.44
N TYR A 346 33.16 9.31 -15.17
CA TYR A 346 34.13 10.26 -14.64
C TYR A 346 35.03 9.57 -13.61
N LYS A 347 36.10 10.26 -13.19
CA LYS A 347 37.09 9.73 -12.26
C LYS A 347 36.52 9.59 -10.85
N SER A 348 36.96 8.58 -10.10
CA SER A 348 36.69 8.43 -8.67
C SER A 348 37.06 9.70 -7.88
N GLY A 349 36.15 10.14 -7.02
CA GLY A 349 36.35 11.33 -6.18
C GLY A 349 36.20 12.67 -6.90
N ASP A 350 35.35 12.76 -7.93
CA ASP A 350 35.07 14.05 -8.57
C ASP A 350 34.46 15.05 -7.58
N SER A 351 35.07 16.23 -7.47
CA SER A 351 34.62 17.29 -6.55
C SER A 351 33.22 17.80 -6.89
N VAL A 352 32.82 17.81 -8.16
CA VAL A 352 31.47 18.24 -8.56
C VAL A 352 30.43 17.20 -8.15
N GLU A 353 30.76 15.91 -8.24
CA GLU A 353 29.87 14.85 -7.75
C GLU A 353 29.74 14.91 -6.22
N GLN A 354 30.85 15.04 -5.50
CA GLN A 354 30.82 15.17 -4.04
C GLN A 354 29.99 16.36 -3.60
N TRP A 355 30.20 17.52 -4.23
CA TRP A 355 29.39 18.72 -4.00
C TRP A 355 27.90 18.47 -4.24
N LEU A 356 27.53 17.82 -5.36
CA LEU A 356 26.14 17.52 -5.68
C LEU A 356 25.52 16.55 -4.66
N CYS A 357 26.26 15.52 -4.26
CA CYS A 357 25.85 14.55 -3.26
C CYS A 357 25.67 15.18 -1.88
N ASP A 358 26.50 16.16 -1.52
CA ASP A 358 26.39 16.90 -0.27
C ASP A 358 25.20 17.88 -0.30
N LEU A 359 25.05 18.65 -1.39
CA LEU A 359 23.93 19.56 -1.61
C LEU A 359 22.58 18.84 -1.54
N LEU A 360 22.46 17.67 -2.17
CA LEU A 360 21.23 16.87 -2.14
C LEU A 360 21.16 15.90 -0.95
N CYS A 361 22.16 15.92 -0.07
CA CYS A 361 22.29 15.04 1.09
C CYS A 361 22.10 13.54 0.76
N LEU A 362 22.59 13.11 -0.42
CA LEU A 362 22.55 11.71 -0.87
C LEU A 362 23.58 10.85 -0.14
N ASN A 363 24.64 11.48 0.37
CA ASN A 363 25.62 10.91 1.28
C ASN A 363 25.00 10.71 2.67
N ALA A 364 23.96 9.88 2.75
CA ALA A 364 23.41 9.43 4.02
C ALA A 364 24.43 8.47 4.64
N ALA A 365 25.50 8.98 5.25
CA ALA A 365 26.41 8.17 6.04
C ALA A 365 25.57 7.42 7.08
N THR A 366 25.66 6.09 7.06
CA THR A 366 25.08 5.21 8.06
C THR A 366 25.57 5.75 9.40
N GLN A 367 24.66 6.23 10.26
CA GLN A 367 25.04 6.50 11.64
C GLN A 367 25.64 5.20 12.16
N ALA A 368 26.85 5.26 12.70
CA ALA A 368 27.38 4.14 13.45
C ALA A 368 26.33 3.79 14.51
N PRO A 369 26.02 2.50 14.71
CA PRO A 369 25.06 2.10 15.73
C PRO A 369 25.48 2.74 17.06
N ILE A 370 24.54 3.40 17.72
CA ILE A 370 24.81 4.07 19.00
C ILE A 370 25.29 2.99 19.98
N LEU A 371 26.59 2.99 20.31
CA LEU A 371 27.19 2.09 21.29
C LEU A 371 26.76 2.42 22.73
N SER A 372 26.22 3.62 22.98
CA SER A 372 25.67 4.01 24.28
C SER A 372 24.17 3.72 24.34
N GLY A 373 23.73 2.98 25.35
CA GLY A 373 22.32 2.66 25.58
C GLY A 373 21.39 3.86 25.41
N CYS A 374 20.26 3.62 24.75
CA CYS A 374 19.28 4.64 24.43
C CYS A 374 18.49 5.09 25.68
N PRO A 375 18.12 6.38 25.78
CA PRO A 375 17.28 6.89 26.86
C PRO A 375 15.86 6.32 26.76
N PRO A 376 15.14 6.14 27.89
CA PRO A 376 13.73 5.76 27.86
C PRO A 376 12.90 6.82 27.09
N PRO A 377 11.81 6.43 26.40
CA PRO A 377 11.01 7.34 25.59
C PRO A 377 10.40 8.50 26.39
N ASP A 378 10.16 8.32 27.68
CA ASP A 378 9.51 9.32 28.54
C ASP A 378 10.39 10.56 28.76
N THR A 379 11.72 10.41 28.76
CA THR A 379 12.67 11.52 28.95
C THR A 379 12.98 12.27 27.66
N CYS A 380 12.53 11.75 26.51
CA CYS A 380 12.75 12.37 25.21
C CYS A 380 11.76 13.53 25.01
N GLN A 381 12.27 14.64 24.48
CA GLN A 381 11.48 15.84 24.18
C GLN A 381 11.44 16.10 22.68
N LEU A 382 10.32 16.67 22.24
CA LEU A 382 10.09 17.05 20.86
C LEU A 382 10.45 18.53 20.70
N TYR A 383 11.21 18.85 19.64
CA TYR A 383 11.67 20.20 19.32
C TYR A 383 11.14 20.62 17.96
N TYR A 384 10.87 21.92 17.81
CA TYR A 384 10.52 22.53 16.54
C TYR A 384 11.79 23.02 15.83
N ILE A 385 11.93 22.66 14.55
CA ILE A 385 13.10 23.01 13.74
C ILE A 385 12.80 24.28 12.94
N ASN A 386 13.63 25.30 13.12
CA ASN A 386 13.53 26.49 12.28
C ASN A 386 14.17 26.25 10.91
N ARG A 387 13.33 26.25 9.87
CA ARG A 387 13.74 25.96 8.49
C ARG A 387 14.68 27.01 7.89
N ASP A 388 14.52 28.28 8.23
CA ASP A 388 15.40 29.35 7.69
C ASP A 388 16.86 29.11 8.12
N THR A 389 17.05 28.68 9.36
CA THR A 389 18.36 28.42 9.96
C THR A 389 18.93 27.05 9.59
N LEU A 390 18.05 26.10 9.26
CA LEU A 390 18.42 24.77 8.79
C LEU A 390 19.02 24.86 7.38
N PHE A 391 18.46 25.71 6.52
CA PHE A 391 18.87 25.86 5.12
C PHE A 391 19.88 27.00 4.87
N SER A 392 20.40 27.66 5.92
CA SER A 392 21.38 28.76 5.80
C SER A 392 22.81 28.33 5.43
N TYR A 393 23.04 27.06 5.09
CA TYR A 393 24.32 26.47 4.69
C TYR A 393 25.49 26.68 5.69
N HIS A 394 25.19 26.70 6.99
CA HIS A 394 26.21 26.65 8.03
C HIS A 394 26.69 25.21 8.29
N LYS A 395 27.97 25.00 8.63
CA LYS A 395 28.58 23.66 8.80
C LYS A 395 27.81 22.76 9.79
N ALA A 396 27.35 23.32 10.91
CA ALA A 396 26.57 22.55 11.90
C ALA A 396 25.14 22.25 11.42
N SER A 397 24.50 23.21 10.74
CA SER A 397 23.15 23.05 10.16
C SER A 397 23.17 22.01 9.05
N GLU A 398 24.21 22.01 8.21
CA GLU A 398 24.37 21.05 7.12
C GLU A 398 24.57 19.63 7.63
N LEU A 399 25.41 19.44 8.66
CA LEU A 399 25.56 18.13 9.31
C LEU A 399 24.24 17.65 9.96
N PHE A 400 23.47 18.56 10.56
CA PHE A 400 22.15 18.25 11.11
C PHE A 400 21.13 17.90 10.01
N LEU A 401 21.12 18.65 8.91
CA LEU A 401 20.29 18.40 7.73
C LEU A 401 20.62 17.05 7.09
N GLN A 402 21.90 16.73 6.93
CA GLN A 402 22.35 15.42 6.44
C GLN A 402 21.84 14.27 7.32
N ARG A 403 21.91 14.41 8.66
CA ARG A 403 21.35 13.41 9.60
C ARG A 403 19.83 13.27 9.45
N LEU A 404 19.12 14.40 9.31
CA LEU A 404 17.66 14.43 9.14
C LEU A 404 17.23 13.78 7.82
N VAL A 405 17.89 14.11 6.71
CA VAL A 405 17.61 13.52 5.39
C VAL A 405 18.00 12.04 5.36
N ALA A 406 19.13 11.66 5.96
CA ALA A 406 19.54 10.26 6.09
C ALA A 406 18.46 9.42 6.80
N LEU A 407 17.86 9.96 7.86
CA LEU A 407 16.77 9.31 8.59
C LEU A 407 15.49 9.18 7.75
N TYR A 408 15.13 10.20 6.96
CA TYR A 408 14.03 10.10 6.00
C TYR A 408 14.30 9.04 4.92
N VAL A 409 15.52 9.01 4.38
CA VAL A 409 15.93 8.02 3.38
C VAL A 409 15.87 6.60 3.93
N ALA A 410 16.28 6.40 5.18
CA ALA A 410 16.25 5.10 5.84
C ALA A 410 14.82 4.61 6.16
N SER A 411 13.92 5.51 6.52
CA SER A 411 12.57 5.16 6.97
C SER A 411 11.59 4.90 5.82
N HIS A 412 11.68 5.69 4.75
CA HIS A 412 10.73 5.64 3.63
C HIS A 412 11.21 4.74 2.49
N TYR A 413 10.25 4.10 1.81
CA TYR A 413 10.52 3.19 0.70
C TYR A 413 11.02 3.91 -0.56
N LYS A 414 10.47 5.10 -0.85
CA LYS A 414 10.91 5.95 -1.96
C LYS A 414 11.04 7.38 -1.50
N ASN A 415 12.19 7.98 -1.80
CA ASN A 415 12.42 9.41 -1.62
C ASN A 415 12.89 9.99 -2.93
N THR A 416 12.48 11.23 -3.20
CA THR A 416 12.98 11.98 -4.35
C THR A 416 13.71 13.22 -3.84
N PRO A 417 14.81 13.65 -4.49
CA PRO A 417 15.48 14.90 -4.15
C PRO A 417 14.56 16.13 -4.15
N ASN A 418 13.46 16.08 -4.92
CA ASN A 418 12.44 17.14 -4.91
C ASN A 418 11.74 17.28 -3.55
N ASP A 419 11.75 16.24 -2.72
CA ASP A 419 11.19 16.31 -1.37
C ASP A 419 11.96 17.30 -0.50
N LEU A 420 13.28 17.44 -0.71
CA LEU A 420 14.11 18.42 -0.01
C LEU A 420 13.69 19.85 -0.35
N GLN A 421 13.43 20.10 -1.63
CA GLN A 421 12.92 21.39 -2.12
C GLN A 421 11.50 21.67 -1.58
N MET A 422 10.65 20.65 -1.53
CA MET A 422 9.32 20.79 -0.93
C MET A 422 9.42 21.10 0.58
N MET A 423 10.32 20.44 1.32
CA MET A 423 10.55 20.71 2.74
C MET A 423 11.09 22.10 3.02
N SER A 424 11.90 22.66 2.10
CA SER A 424 12.50 23.98 2.26
C SER A 424 11.52 25.11 1.90
N ASP A 425 10.86 25.01 0.75
CA ASP A 425 10.22 26.19 0.15
C ASP A 425 8.74 26.31 0.53
N ALA A 426 8.04 25.18 0.74
CA ALA A 426 6.61 25.19 0.94
C ALA A 426 6.22 25.74 2.33
N PRO A 427 5.46 26.84 2.44
CA PRO A 427 5.26 27.57 3.69
C PRO A 427 4.51 26.76 4.74
N ALA A 428 3.51 25.98 4.33
CA ALA A 428 2.66 25.18 5.20
C ALA A 428 3.37 23.99 5.89
N HIS A 429 4.62 23.68 5.51
CA HIS A 429 5.35 22.55 6.09
C HIS A 429 6.06 22.91 7.41
N HIS A 430 5.85 22.10 8.44
CA HIS A 430 6.56 22.21 9.72
C HIS A 430 7.36 20.93 9.99
N LEU A 431 8.54 21.09 10.59
CA LEU A 431 9.43 20.01 10.93
C LEU A 431 9.62 19.94 12.44
N PHE A 432 9.44 18.73 12.99
CA PHE A 432 9.65 18.44 14.40
C PHE A 432 10.65 17.29 14.53
N CYS A 433 11.57 17.37 15.49
CA CYS A 433 12.48 16.27 15.82
C CYS A 433 12.36 15.86 17.29
N LEU A 434 12.36 14.56 17.54
CA LEU A 434 12.49 13.98 18.87
C LEU A 434 13.98 13.76 19.14
N LEU A 435 14.48 14.39 20.19
CA LEU A 435 15.86 14.29 20.62
C LEU A 435 15.93 13.56 21.97
N GLY A 436 17.03 12.84 22.19
CA GLY A 436 17.38 12.37 23.53
C GLY A 436 17.64 13.54 24.49
N PRO A 437 17.72 13.29 25.80
CA PRO A 437 18.02 14.34 26.77
C PRO A 437 19.37 14.97 26.42
N VAL A 438 19.35 16.29 26.20
CA VAL A 438 20.54 17.04 25.81
C VAL A 438 21.28 17.45 27.08
N ASP A 439 22.45 16.86 27.31
CA ASP A 439 23.34 17.31 28.38
C ASP A 439 23.87 18.72 28.03
N PRO A 440 23.63 19.75 28.87
CA PRO A 440 24.06 21.12 28.58
C PRO A 440 25.59 21.27 28.49
N ASN A 441 26.35 20.30 29.03
CA ASN A 441 27.81 20.31 29.03
C ASN A 441 28.44 19.70 27.78
N ARG A 442 27.67 19.00 26.93
CA ARG A 442 28.20 18.30 25.76
C ARG A 442 27.96 19.14 24.50
N LYS A 443 29.02 19.73 23.93
CA LYS A 443 28.98 20.49 22.65
C LYS A 443 28.76 19.61 21.40
N SER A 444 28.37 18.34 21.56
CA SER A 444 28.06 17.46 20.44
C SER A 444 26.62 17.69 19.98
N LEU A 445 26.40 17.72 18.65
CA LEU A 445 25.06 17.78 18.09
C LEU A 445 24.20 16.61 18.62
N PRO A 446 22.98 16.89 19.12
CA PRO A 446 22.10 15.86 19.61
C PRO A 446 21.73 14.89 18.48
N GLU A 447 21.53 13.63 18.85
CA GLU A 447 21.13 12.60 17.92
C GLU A 447 19.62 12.64 17.69
N ILE A 448 19.24 12.50 16.42
CA ILE A 448 17.86 12.60 15.98
C ILE A 448 17.25 11.20 16.02
N LEU A 449 16.30 10.96 16.93
CA LEU A 449 15.66 9.66 17.09
C LEU A 449 14.45 9.51 16.15
N VAL A 450 13.62 10.56 16.08
CA VAL A 450 12.41 10.61 15.25
C VAL A 450 12.30 11.98 14.61
N VAL A 451 11.86 12.04 13.36
CA VAL A 451 11.48 13.29 12.69
C VAL A 451 10.05 13.18 12.19
N ILE A 452 9.26 14.23 12.41
CA ILE A 452 7.89 14.36 11.91
C ILE A 452 7.83 15.58 10.99
N GLN A 453 7.33 15.36 9.77
CA GLN A 453 6.97 16.41 8.83
C GLN A 453 5.45 16.58 8.83
N VAL A 454 4.99 17.76 9.19
CA VAL A 454 3.58 18.16 9.17
C VAL A 454 3.37 19.17 8.03
N CYS A 455 2.20 19.16 7.41
CA CYS A 455 1.76 20.17 6.46
C CYS A 455 0.39 20.69 6.94
N LEU A 456 0.23 22.01 7.06
CA LEU A 456 -1.05 22.62 7.38
C LEU A 456 -1.93 22.65 6.12
N GLU A 457 -3.14 22.14 6.23
CA GLU A 457 -4.12 22.04 5.14
C GLU A 457 -5.49 22.50 5.63
N GLY A 458 -6.28 23.11 4.76
CA GLY A 458 -7.64 23.55 5.10
C GLY A 458 -7.83 25.06 4.95
N GLU A 459 -8.83 25.58 5.67
CA GLU A 459 -9.28 26.98 5.56
C GLU A 459 -9.64 27.40 4.11
N ILE A 460 -10.16 26.43 3.33
CA ILE A 460 -10.52 26.64 1.93
C ILE A 460 -11.88 27.36 1.89
N SER A 461 -11.96 28.41 1.06
CA SER A 461 -13.21 29.16 0.91
C SER A 461 -14.28 28.32 0.18
N LYS A 462 -15.54 28.40 0.64
CA LYS A 462 -16.65 27.61 0.05
C LYS A 462 -16.84 27.85 -1.45
N ALA A 463 -16.58 29.07 -1.91
CA ALA A 463 -16.66 29.43 -3.33
C ALA A 463 -15.64 28.65 -4.19
N THR A 464 -14.40 28.51 -3.71
CA THR A 464 -13.35 27.74 -4.40
C THR A 464 -13.70 26.26 -4.46
N ILE A 465 -14.30 25.71 -3.40
CA ILE A 465 -14.72 24.29 -3.37
C ILE A 465 -15.79 24.04 -4.43
N VAL A 466 -16.81 24.89 -4.52
CA VAL A 466 -17.90 24.73 -5.49
C VAL A 466 -17.37 24.88 -6.93
N ASP A 467 -16.51 25.85 -7.22
CA ASP A 467 -15.89 25.99 -8.55
C ASP A 467 -14.98 24.80 -8.88
N GLY A 468 -14.16 24.36 -7.92
CA GLY A 468 -13.22 23.26 -8.12
C GLY A 468 -13.91 21.91 -8.27
N LEU A 469 -14.96 21.63 -7.48
CA LEU A 469 -15.76 20.41 -7.62
C LEU A 469 -16.54 20.42 -8.95
N GLY A 470 -17.13 21.56 -9.33
CA GLY A 470 -17.84 21.71 -10.60
C GLY A 470 -16.95 21.57 -11.84
N ARG A 471 -15.68 22.01 -11.76
CA ARG A 471 -14.69 21.91 -12.85
C ARG A 471 -13.77 20.69 -12.76
N GLY A 472 -13.90 19.88 -11.71
CA GLY A 472 -13.01 18.74 -11.43
C GLY A 472 -11.54 19.14 -11.23
N ARG A 473 -11.27 20.40 -10.86
CA ARG A 473 -9.90 20.90 -10.63
C ARG A 473 -9.51 20.63 -9.18
N ARG A 474 -8.37 19.96 -8.99
CA ARG A 474 -7.73 19.79 -7.69
C ARG A 474 -6.63 20.84 -7.57
N ALA A 475 -6.71 21.72 -6.58
CA ALA A 475 -5.58 22.58 -6.25
C ALA A 475 -4.41 21.71 -5.75
N ALA A 476 -3.19 22.04 -6.15
CA ALA A 476 -2.00 21.32 -5.73
C ALA A 476 -1.59 21.79 -4.33
N GLY A 477 -1.74 20.92 -3.32
CA GLY A 477 -1.39 21.22 -1.93
C GLY A 477 -2.26 20.43 -0.94
N ASP A 478 -3.57 20.68 -1.00
CA ASP A 478 -4.54 20.21 0.00
C ASP A 478 -5.11 18.81 -0.31
N LEU A 479 -4.34 17.75 -0.02
CA LEU A 479 -4.75 16.39 -0.39
C LEU A 479 -6.01 15.94 0.37
N ILE A 480 -6.04 16.13 1.69
CA ILE A 480 -7.11 15.59 2.54
C ILE A 480 -8.43 16.33 2.30
N PRO A 481 -8.47 17.69 2.34
CA PRO A 481 -9.69 18.44 2.08
C PRO A 481 -10.33 18.10 0.72
N TRP A 482 -9.54 18.07 -0.37
CA TRP A 482 -10.06 17.73 -1.70
C TRP A 482 -10.55 16.29 -1.81
N THR A 483 -9.87 15.35 -1.15
CA THR A 483 -10.30 13.94 -1.18
C THR A 483 -11.60 13.76 -0.41
N MET A 484 -11.75 14.39 0.76
CA MET A 484 -12.99 14.31 1.55
C MET A 484 -14.15 15.00 0.85
N ALA A 485 -13.94 16.21 0.32
CA ALA A 485 -14.95 16.93 -0.48
C ALA A 485 -15.42 16.11 -1.68
N GLN A 486 -14.52 15.42 -2.37
CA GLN A 486 -14.91 14.61 -3.54
C GLN A 486 -15.65 13.32 -3.14
N GLN A 487 -15.23 12.65 -2.06
CA GLN A 487 -15.77 11.33 -1.70
C GLN A 487 -17.07 11.42 -0.89
N TYR A 488 -17.19 12.42 -0.04
CA TYR A 488 -18.36 12.63 0.82
C TYR A 488 -19.28 13.75 0.30
N GLN A 489 -18.85 14.51 -0.71
CA GLN A 489 -19.56 15.70 -1.22
C GLN A 489 -19.85 16.73 -0.11
N ASP A 490 -18.98 16.75 0.89
CA ASP A 490 -19.08 17.64 2.03
C ASP A 490 -18.36 18.97 1.73
N GLN A 491 -19.05 20.08 1.93
CA GLN A 491 -18.54 21.43 1.71
C GLN A 491 -17.98 22.06 2.99
N ASP A 492 -18.35 21.53 4.16
CA ASP A 492 -17.96 22.11 5.45
C ASP A 492 -16.60 21.60 5.91
N PHE A 493 -16.28 20.34 5.61
CA PHE A 493 -14.98 19.75 6.00
C PHE A 493 -13.75 20.51 5.46
N PRO A 494 -13.69 20.95 4.19
CA PRO A 494 -12.51 21.70 3.71
C PRO A 494 -12.35 23.10 4.31
N THR A 495 -13.39 23.64 4.95
CA THR A 495 -13.31 24.91 5.69
C THR A 495 -12.59 24.74 7.03
N LEU A 496 -12.56 23.52 7.59
CA LEU A 496 -11.84 23.21 8.82
C LEU A 496 -10.32 23.36 8.64
N ALA A 497 -9.63 23.76 9.71
CA ALA A 497 -8.19 23.83 9.76
C ALA A 497 -7.61 22.48 10.19
N GLY A 498 -6.70 21.91 9.40
CA GLY A 498 -6.14 20.60 9.63
C GLY A 498 -4.63 20.54 9.48
N ALA A 499 -4.03 19.54 10.10
CA ALA A 499 -2.63 19.20 9.88
C ALA A 499 -2.51 17.81 9.27
N ARG A 500 -1.86 17.70 8.12
CA ARG A 500 -1.46 16.42 7.53
C ARG A 500 -0.05 16.06 7.98
N ILE A 501 0.10 14.94 8.67
CA ILE A 501 1.42 14.30 8.86
C ILE A 501 1.82 13.68 7.52
N VAL A 502 2.78 14.31 6.85
CA VAL A 502 3.29 13.88 5.54
C VAL A 502 4.24 12.72 5.72
N ARG A 503 5.15 12.81 6.70
CA ARG A 503 6.19 11.81 6.97
C ARG A 503 6.46 11.69 8.46
N ILE A 504 6.66 10.45 8.90
CA ILE A 504 7.24 10.11 10.19
C ILE A 504 8.41 9.16 9.95
N ALA A 505 9.59 9.56 10.39
CA ALA A 505 10.83 8.83 10.19
C ALA A 505 11.41 8.46 11.55
N THR A 506 11.43 7.16 11.86
CA THR A 506 12.01 6.60 13.09
C THR A 506 13.26 5.83 12.73
N HIS A 507 14.32 5.98 13.52
CA HIS A 507 15.58 5.30 13.22
C HIS A 507 15.37 3.78 13.11
N PRO A 508 15.84 3.10 12.04
CA PRO A 508 15.59 1.67 11.81
C PRO A 508 15.94 0.78 13.01
N ASP A 509 17.05 1.07 13.68
CA ASP A 509 17.52 0.29 14.83
C ASP A 509 16.65 0.46 16.09
N TYR A 510 15.84 1.53 16.16
CA TYR A 510 14.96 1.84 17.30
C TYR A 510 13.48 1.53 17.01
N HIS A 511 13.21 0.76 15.96
CA HIS A 511 11.86 0.28 15.66
C HIS A 511 11.38 -0.65 16.79
N GLY A 512 10.14 -0.44 17.25
CA GLY A 512 9.53 -1.25 18.31
C GLY A 512 9.71 -0.73 19.74
N MET A 513 10.58 0.26 19.98
CA MET A 513 10.79 0.86 21.32
C MET A 513 9.78 1.96 21.71
N GLY A 514 8.93 2.38 20.76
CA GLY A 514 7.82 3.31 21.04
C GLY A 514 8.12 4.81 20.86
N TYR A 515 9.31 5.21 20.41
CA TYR A 515 9.65 6.63 20.18
C TYR A 515 8.70 7.34 19.21
N GLY A 516 8.24 6.66 18.16
CA GLY A 516 7.26 7.22 17.22
C GLY A 516 5.91 7.52 17.88
N SER A 517 5.44 6.64 18.78
CA SER A 517 4.20 6.86 19.53
C SER A 517 4.33 8.05 20.46
N ARG A 518 5.47 8.17 21.16
CA ARG A 518 5.77 9.30 22.04
C ARG A 518 5.81 10.62 21.27
N ALA A 519 6.45 10.66 20.11
CA ALA A 519 6.53 11.86 19.28
C ALA A 519 5.14 12.32 18.81
N LEU A 520 4.25 11.38 18.45
CA LEU A 520 2.87 11.70 18.10
C LEU A 520 2.04 12.19 19.29
N GLU A 521 2.24 11.60 20.46
CA GLU A 521 1.56 12.02 21.69
C GLU A 521 1.93 13.47 22.06
N LEU A 522 3.23 13.80 22.04
CA LEU A 522 3.73 15.15 22.30
C LEU A 522 3.23 16.16 21.25
N LEU A 523 3.21 15.77 19.98
CA LEU A 523 2.69 16.59 18.90
C LEU A 523 1.18 16.85 19.06
N ARG A 524 0.42 15.84 19.47
CA ARG A 524 -1.01 15.99 19.75
C ARG A 524 -1.24 16.91 20.94
N GLN A 525 -0.50 16.74 22.04
CA GLN A 525 -0.57 17.62 23.21
C GLN A 525 -0.22 19.07 22.88
N TYR A 526 0.75 19.28 21.97
CA TYR A 526 1.11 20.61 21.48
C TYR A 526 -0.06 21.28 20.76
N TYR A 527 -0.70 20.61 19.79
CA TYR A 527 -1.83 21.18 19.05
C TYR A 527 -3.15 21.21 19.83
N GLU A 528 -3.32 20.40 20.87
CA GLU A 528 -4.43 20.48 21.83
C GLU A 528 -4.26 21.65 22.84
N LEU A 529 -3.17 22.42 22.76
CA LEU A 529 -2.84 23.54 23.67
C LEU A 529 -2.60 23.10 25.13
N ASN A 530 -2.22 21.85 25.36
CA ASN A 530 -1.96 21.32 26.71
C ASN A 530 -0.59 21.73 27.27
N ILE A 531 0.34 22.18 26.41
CA ILE A 531 1.67 22.64 26.83
C ILE A 531 1.58 24.16 27.08
N PRO A 532 1.82 24.64 28.32
CA PRO A 532 1.78 26.07 28.61
C PRO A 532 2.92 26.79 27.87
N ASN A 533 2.58 27.91 27.23
CA ASN A 533 3.55 28.79 26.60
C ASN A 533 4.18 29.67 27.69
N ILE A 534 5.51 29.75 27.75
CA ILE A 534 6.20 30.54 28.79
C ILE A 534 6.14 32.05 28.48
N GLU A 535 5.89 32.40 27.22
CA GLU A 535 5.68 33.79 26.77
C GLU A 535 4.19 34.15 26.78
N GLU A 536 3.62 34.40 27.97
CA GLU A 536 2.33 35.10 28.13
C GLU A 536 2.51 36.63 28.19
N THR A 537 3.74 37.15 28.06
CA THR A 537 4.06 38.58 28.22
C THR A 537 4.82 39.18 27.04
N SER A 538 4.38 38.90 25.83
CA SER A 538 4.67 39.76 24.69
C SER A 538 3.36 39.95 23.94
N GLU A 539 2.91 41.21 23.94
CA GLU A 539 1.97 41.78 22.98
C GLU A 539 2.23 41.22 21.58
N GLU A 540 1.22 41.24 20.72
CA GLU A 540 1.27 40.92 19.28
C GLU A 540 2.54 41.46 18.59
N ILE A 541 3.66 40.76 18.76
CA ILE A 541 4.75 40.82 17.82
C ILE A 541 4.20 39.96 16.71
N SER A 542 3.54 40.61 15.77
CA SER A 542 3.60 40.23 14.38
C SER A 542 5.06 39.88 14.08
N VAL A 543 5.43 38.61 14.31
CA VAL A 543 6.63 37.99 13.78
C VAL A 543 6.35 37.72 12.30
N ASN A 544 5.95 38.77 11.57
CA ASN A 544 6.71 39.08 10.40
C ASN A 544 8.03 39.59 11.00
N PRO A 545 9.13 38.82 11.01
CA PRO A 545 10.31 39.50 10.59
C PRO A 545 9.89 39.99 9.20
N GLU A 546 9.58 41.28 9.08
CA GLU A 546 10.16 41.99 7.95
C GLU A 546 11.65 41.68 8.10
N ILE A 547 12.04 40.52 7.54
CA ILE A 547 13.38 40.22 7.12
C ILE A 547 13.68 41.50 6.39
N THR A 548 14.56 42.32 6.97
CA THR A 548 15.06 43.49 6.32
C THR A 548 15.55 42.98 4.97
N ASN A 549 14.71 43.13 3.95
CA ASN A 549 15.15 43.13 2.58
C ASN A 549 16.19 44.22 2.66
N VAL A 550 17.46 43.80 2.64
CA VAL A 550 18.59 44.71 2.51
C VAL A 550 18.13 45.67 1.43
N GLN A 551 17.98 46.95 1.78
CA GLN A 551 17.65 47.95 0.79
C GLN A 551 18.68 47.74 -0.31
N ASP A 552 18.20 47.49 -1.53
CA ASP A 552 19.03 47.33 -2.72
C ASP A 552 19.79 48.65 -2.91
N GLU A 553 20.89 48.82 -2.19
CA GLU A 553 21.93 49.76 -2.56
C GLU A 553 22.72 49.08 -3.67
N ASP A 554 22.84 49.79 -4.79
CA ASP A 554 23.46 49.40 -6.05
C ASP A 554 24.92 48.91 -5.89
N ILE A 555 25.12 47.71 -5.36
CA ILE A 555 26.42 47.04 -5.32
C ILE A 555 26.55 46.29 -6.65
N GLY A 556 27.50 46.70 -7.49
CA GLY A 556 27.79 46.03 -8.75
C GLY A 556 28.26 44.59 -8.54
N LEU A 557 27.96 43.70 -9.50
CA LEU A 557 28.28 42.26 -9.51
C LEU A 557 29.75 41.90 -9.17
N LEU A 558 30.68 42.85 -9.28
CA LEU A 558 32.12 42.68 -9.04
C LEU A 558 32.51 42.82 -7.55
N GLU A 559 31.69 43.47 -6.73
CA GLU A 559 31.97 43.74 -5.31
C GLU A 559 31.05 42.96 -4.35
N GLU A 560 30.11 42.18 -4.90
CA GLU A 560 29.10 41.46 -4.12
C GLU A 560 29.68 40.21 -3.43
N THR A 561 29.85 40.27 -2.11
CA THR A 561 30.16 39.09 -1.28
C THR A 561 28.87 38.47 -0.77
N ILE A 562 28.69 37.18 -1.04
CA ILE A 562 27.55 36.42 -0.53
C ILE A 562 27.87 35.95 0.89
N GLU A 563 27.23 36.57 1.89
CA GLU A 563 27.33 36.17 3.30
C GLU A 563 26.02 35.57 3.82
N PRO A 564 26.08 34.61 4.77
CA PRO A 564 24.91 34.13 5.48
C PRO A 564 24.20 35.27 6.22
N ARG A 565 22.86 35.20 6.35
CA ARG A 565 22.06 36.24 7.03
C ARG A 565 22.57 36.53 8.46
N ALA A 566 22.74 37.81 8.78
CA ALA A 566 23.44 38.28 9.98
C ALA A 566 22.69 38.08 11.33
N SER A 567 21.40 37.75 11.31
CA SER A 567 20.61 37.49 12.53
C SER A 567 19.69 36.28 12.35
N LEU A 568 20.24 35.08 12.52
CA LEU A 568 19.49 33.84 12.43
C LEU A 568 18.91 33.45 13.80
N PRO A 569 17.61 33.08 13.88
CA PRO A 569 17.04 32.48 15.08
C PRO A 569 17.73 31.15 15.45
N PRO A 570 17.50 30.61 16.65
CA PRO A 570 18.05 29.30 17.02
C PRO A 570 17.48 28.19 16.12
N LEU A 571 18.34 27.19 15.80
CA LEU A 571 17.97 26.04 14.96
C LEU A 571 16.84 25.20 15.57
N LEU A 572 16.91 25.01 16.89
CA LEU A 572 15.96 24.23 17.67
C LEU A 572 15.27 25.19 18.64
N SER A 573 13.95 25.17 18.63
CA SER A 573 13.10 25.84 19.61
C SER A 573 12.30 24.81 20.39
N LYS A 574 12.10 25.06 21.68
CA LYS A 574 11.26 24.17 22.49
C LYS A 574 9.80 24.41 22.13
N LEU A 575 8.97 23.37 22.27
CA LEU A 575 7.53 23.48 22.05
C LEU A 575 6.87 24.52 22.98
N SER A 576 7.42 24.72 24.18
CA SER A 576 6.95 25.71 25.16
C SER A 576 7.27 27.17 24.82
N GLU A 577 8.06 27.40 23.77
CA GLU A 577 8.48 28.74 23.32
C GLU A 577 7.67 29.20 22.10
N ARG A 578 6.87 28.32 21.47
CA ARG A 578 6.12 28.63 20.25
C ARG A 578 4.64 28.35 20.43
N LYS A 579 3.79 29.36 20.24
CA LYS A 579 2.34 29.19 20.15
C LYS A 579 1.95 28.38 18.89
N PRO A 580 1.18 27.27 19.02
CA PRO A 580 0.69 26.51 17.88
C PRO A 580 -0.44 27.22 17.13
N GLU A 581 -0.63 26.90 15.85
CA GLU A 581 -1.83 27.27 15.11
C GLU A 581 -3.09 26.54 15.63
N HIS A 582 -4.27 27.13 15.45
CA HIS A 582 -5.54 26.46 15.79
C HIS A 582 -5.83 25.35 14.78
N LEU A 583 -6.04 24.12 15.25
CA LEU A 583 -6.31 22.97 14.39
C LEU A 583 -7.49 22.14 14.93
N ASP A 584 -8.34 21.69 14.00
CA ASP A 584 -9.53 20.89 14.28
C ASP A 584 -9.23 19.38 14.13
N TYR A 585 -8.33 19.01 13.21
CA TYR A 585 -7.98 17.61 12.97
C TYR A 585 -6.51 17.40 12.58
N ILE A 586 -6.02 16.19 12.85
CA ILE A 586 -4.76 15.68 12.31
C ILE A 586 -5.06 14.50 11.38
N GLY A 587 -4.54 14.56 10.16
CA GLY A 587 -4.68 13.52 9.16
C GLY A 587 -3.36 12.89 8.75
N VAL A 588 -3.41 11.65 8.28
CA VAL A 588 -2.27 10.91 7.73
C VAL A 588 -2.66 10.30 6.40
N SER A 589 -1.71 10.21 5.46
CA SER A 589 -1.88 9.51 4.18
C SER A 589 -0.69 8.60 3.94
N PHE A 590 -0.91 7.29 3.87
CA PHE A 590 0.18 6.30 3.73
C PHE A 590 -0.25 5.06 2.94
N GLY A 591 0.71 4.27 2.47
CA GLY A 591 0.46 2.96 1.85
C GLY A 591 0.05 1.93 2.90
N LEU A 592 -1.10 1.28 2.70
CA LEU A 592 -1.70 0.40 3.69
C LEU A 592 -0.84 -0.86 3.91
N THR A 593 -0.17 -0.92 5.05
CA THR A 593 0.51 -2.11 5.57
C THR A 593 0.01 -2.45 6.97
N GLU A 594 0.11 -3.72 7.37
CA GLU A 594 -0.37 -4.17 8.67
C GLU A 594 0.38 -3.50 9.84
N SER A 595 1.69 -3.31 9.70
CA SER A 595 2.54 -2.67 10.71
C SER A 595 2.17 -1.19 10.92
N LEU A 596 2.04 -0.42 9.84
CA LEU A 596 1.65 0.99 9.91
C LEU A 596 0.21 1.15 10.38
N LEU A 597 -0.71 0.29 9.92
CA LEU A 597 -2.10 0.33 10.38
C LEU A 597 -2.21 0.10 11.89
N LYS A 598 -1.46 -0.88 12.44
CA LYS A 598 -1.39 -1.12 13.89
C LYS A 598 -0.81 0.08 14.63
N PHE A 599 0.22 0.73 14.09
CA PHE A 599 0.82 1.94 14.65
C PHE A 599 -0.20 3.08 14.76
N TRP A 600 -0.88 3.43 13.66
CA TRP A 600 -1.86 4.51 13.65
C TRP A 600 -3.10 4.22 14.51
N LYS A 601 -3.53 2.96 14.59
CA LYS A 601 -4.60 2.54 15.51
C LYS A 601 -4.22 2.71 16.97
N LYS A 602 -2.98 2.40 17.35
CA LYS A 602 -2.49 2.68 18.72
C LYS A 602 -2.49 4.19 19.02
N ALA A 603 -2.22 5.02 18.02
CA ALA A 603 -2.31 6.47 18.10
C ALA A 603 -3.75 7.03 17.99
N LYS A 604 -4.78 6.17 18.05
CA LYS A 604 -6.22 6.52 18.00
C LYS A 604 -6.71 7.14 16.69
N PHE A 605 -5.99 7.00 15.58
CA PHE A 605 -6.46 7.45 14.27
C PHE A 605 -7.58 6.54 13.72
N ILE A 606 -8.49 7.12 12.95
CA ILE A 606 -9.65 6.45 12.35
C ILE A 606 -9.52 6.45 10.83
N PRO A 607 -9.63 5.29 10.14
CA PRO A 607 -9.61 5.24 8.69
C PRO A 607 -10.87 5.86 8.10
N VAL A 608 -10.70 6.77 7.14
CA VAL A 608 -11.83 7.48 6.50
C VAL A 608 -11.88 7.21 5.00
N TYR A 609 -10.75 6.93 4.36
CA TYR A 609 -10.72 6.65 2.93
C TYR A 609 -9.62 5.68 2.56
N LEU A 610 -9.91 4.77 1.63
CA LEU A 610 -8.94 3.84 1.05
C LEU A 610 -9.10 3.82 -0.47
N ARG A 611 -8.00 4.10 -1.17
CA ARG A 611 -7.98 4.11 -2.64
C ARG A 611 -8.05 2.70 -3.21
N GLN A 612 -8.92 2.47 -4.21
CA GLN A 612 -9.09 1.16 -4.84
C GLN A 612 -7.93 0.77 -5.77
N THR A 613 -7.33 1.73 -6.47
CA THR A 613 -6.15 1.48 -7.31
C THR A 613 -4.90 1.44 -6.44
N THR A 614 -4.09 0.39 -6.59
CA THR A 614 -2.75 0.33 -6.01
C THR A 614 -1.86 1.41 -6.62
N ASN A 615 -0.88 1.86 -5.85
CA ASN A 615 0.20 2.65 -6.41
C ASN A 615 1.18 1.71 -7.12
N ASP A 616 1.53 1.99 -8.39
CA ASP A 616 2.40 1.13 -9.20
C ASP A 616 3.80 0.95 -8.58
N ILE A 617 4.25 1.97 -7.84
CA ILE A 617 5.59 1.99 -7.23
C ILE A 617 5.66 1.11 -5.98
N THR A 618 4.65 1.16 -5.11
CA THR A 618 4.67 0.44 -3.82
C THR A 618 3.83 -0.84 -3.85
N GLY A 619 2.97 -1.01 -4.85
CA GLY A 619 1.99 -2.10 -4.91
C GLY A 619 0.92 -2.01 -3.81
N GLU A 620 0.88 -0.92 -3.05
CA GLU A 620 0.01 -0.73 -1.89
C GLU A 620 -1.11 0.25 -2.19
N HIS A 621 -2.22 0.12 -1.45
CA HIS A 621 -3.35 1.05 -1.53
C HIS A 621 -3.14 2.22 -0.58
N SER A 622 -3.34 3.45 -1.05
CA SER A 622 -3.24 4.64 -0.20
C SER A 622 -4.44 4.75 0.74
N CYS A 623 -4.18 4.83 2.05
CA CYS A 623 -5.15 4.98 3.11
C CYS A 623 -5.03 6.37 3.76
N ILE A 624 -6.16 7.05 3.96
CA ILE A 624 -6.26 8.28 4.73
C ILE A 624 -6.92 7.96 6.07
N MET A 625 -6.26 8.33 7.16
CA MET A 625 -6.81 8.25 8.51
C MET A 625 -6.81 9.63 9.16
N LEU A 626 -7.85 9.93 9.94
CA LEU A 626 -8.04 11.20 10.64
C LEU A 626 -8.13 10.99 12.16
N SER A 627 -7.74 12.01 12.90
CA SER A 627 -7.95 12.13 14.34
C SER A 627 -8.49 13.54 14.63
N LYS A 628 -9.64 13.62 15.30
CA LYS A 628 -10.19 14.88 15.80
C LYS A 628 -9.34 15.39 16.97
N LEU A 629 -9.05 16.68 16.99
CA LEU A 629 -8.45 17.39 18.12
C LEU A 629 -9.58 18.07 18.92
N ASN A 630 -9.39 18.26 20.23
CA ASN A 630 -10.35 18.93 21.12
C ASN A 630 -11.80 18.42 21.02
N PRO A 631 -12.08 17.16 21.41
CA PRO A 631 -13.43 16.58 21.32
C PRO A 631 -14.49 17.31 22.16
N GLU A 632 -14.09 18.15 23.12
CA GLU A 632 -14.98 18.84 24.05
C GLU A 632 -15.54 20.18 23.53
N LYS A 633 -14.92 20.80 22.53
CA LYS A 633 -15.33 22.13 22.02
C LYS A 633 -16.31 22.07 20.85
N ASP A 634 -16.32 20.97 20.10
CA ASP A 634 -17.17 20.79 18.91
C ASP A 634 -18.23 19.71 19.13
N GLU A 635 -19.49 20.14 19.24
CA GLU A 635 -20.68 19.26 19.28
C GLU A 635 -20.88 18.44 18.00
N SER A 636 -20.20 18.79 16.91
CA SER A 636 -20.33 18.15 15.60
C SER A 636 -19.56 16.82 15.54
N ASP A 637 -20.30 15.72 15.41
CA ASP A 637 -19.78 14.36 15.32
C ASP A 637 -19.61 13.87 13.85
N TRP A 638 -18.91 14.67 13.05
CA TRP A 638 -18.66 14.38 11.64
C TRP A 638 -17.77 13.15 11.43
N LEU A 639 -16.80 12.93 12.34
CA LEU A 639 -15.83 11.82 12.21
C LEU A 639 -16.49 10.45 12.40
N GLU A 640 -17.47 10.32 13.31
CA GLU A 640 -18.27 9.10 13.43
C GLU A 640 -19.12 8.84 12.18
N SER A 641 -19.71 9.89 11.62
CA SER A 641 -20.52 9.79 10.40
C SER A 641 -19.69 9.29 9.21
N TYR A 642 -18.48 9.84 9.03
CA TYR A 642 -17.54 9.35 8.02
C TYR A 642 -17.08 7.92 8.27
N TRP A 643 -16.84 7.54 9.54
CA TRP A 643 -16.48 6.15 9.86
C TRP A 643 -17.59 5.16 9.53
N ARG A 644 -18.86 5.49 9.82
CA ARG A 644 -20.01 4.64 9.49
C ARG A 644 -20.15 4.45 7.98
N ASP A 645 -20.02 5.53 7.21
CA ASP A 645 -20.10 5.46 5.76
C ASP A 645 -18.89 4.72 5.15
N PHE A 646 -17.67 4.98 5.64
CA PHE A 646 -16.47 4.24 5.26
C PHE A 646 -16.62 2.74 5.50
N ARG A 647 -17.12 2.31 6.68
CA ARG A 647 -17.37 0.88 6.97
C ARG A 647 -18.32 0.26 5.94
N ARG A 648 -19.43 0.93 5.63
CA ARG A 648 -20.42 0.44 4.66
C ARG A 648 -19.83 0.32 3.24
N ARG A 649 -19.08 1.33 2.80
CA ARG A 649 -18.38 1.32 1.50
C ARG A 649 -17.32 0.23 1.47
N PHE A 650 -16.50 0.12 2.51
CA PHE A 650 -15.41 -0.85 2.58
C PHE A 650 -15.94 -2.28 2.54
N ILE A 651 -16.98 -2.63 3.32
CA ILE A 651 -17.63 -3.95 3.28
C ILE A 651 -18.11 -4.31 1.86
N SER A 652 -18.65 -3.33 1.14
CA SER A 652 -19.13 -3.53 -0.24
C SER A 652 -17.98 -3.65 -1.25
N LEU A 653 -16.83 -3.05 -0.97
CA LEU A 653 -15.64 -3.06 -1.84
C LEU A 653 -14.71 -4.26 -1.59
N LEU A 654 -14.88 -5.00 -0.49
CA LEU A 654 -14.03 -6.14 -0.11
C LEU A 654 -13.96 -7.24 -1.16
N SER A 655 -15.04 -7.49 -1.91
CA SER A 655 -15.11 -8.50 -2.96
C SER A 655 -14.45 -8.10 -4.28
N TYR A 656 -14.21 -6.80 -4.49
CA TYR A 656 -13.65 -6.26 -5.74
C TYR A 656 -12.12 -6.15 -5.63
N SER A 657 -11.58 -4.94 -5.67
CA SER A 657 -10.14 -4.68 -5.66
C SER A 657 -9.44 -5.15 -4.37
N PHE A 658 -10.19 -5.29 -3.28
CA PHE A 658 -9.65 -5.67 -1.97
C PHE A 658 -9.73 -7.18 -1.68
N ASN A 659 -10.07 -8.00 -2.68
CA ASN A 659 -9.99 -9.46 -2.57
C ASN A 659 -8.55 -9.93 -2.34
N SER A 660 -7.55 -9.23 -2.90
CA SER A 660 -6.13 -9.54 -2.70
C SER A 660 -5.64 -9.36 -1.26
N PHE A 661 -6.37 -8.65 -0.40
CA PHE A 661 -5.94 -8.41 0.98
C PHE A 661 -6.05 -9.67 1.83
N SER A 662 -5.08 -9.84 2.73
CA SER A 662 -5.19 -10.83 3.81
C SER A 662 -6.43 -10.53 4.69
N PRO A 663 -7.23 -11.54 5.05
CA PRO A 663 -8.38 -11.40 5.96
C PRO A 663 -8.02 -10.73 7.28
N SER A 664 -6.80 -10.96 7.79
CA SER A 664 -6.28 -10.35 9.01
C SER A 664 -6.10 -8.84 8.86
N LEU A 665 -5.63 -8.38 7.71
CA LEU A 665 -5.48 -6.95 7.40
C LEU A 665 -6.86 -6.30 7.23
N ALA A 666 -7.75 -6.93 6.47
CA ALA A 666 -9.11 -6.43 6.25
C ALA A 666 -9.92 -6.33 7.56
N LEU A 667 -9.82 -7.35 8.42
CA LEU A 667 -10.40 -7.33 9.76
C LEU A 667 -9.77 -6.22 10.62
N SER A 668 -8.45 -6.07 10.55
CA SER A 668 -7.76 -5.00 11.25
C SER A 668 -8.27 -3.64 10.81
N VAL A 669 -8.53 -3.39 9.52
CA VAL A 669 -9.10 -2.11 9.04
C VAL A 669 -10.49 -1.88 9.65
N LEU A 670 -11.38 -2.87 9.61
CA LEU A 670 -12.75 -2.79 10.10
C LEU A 670 -12.88 -2.59 11.61
N VAL A 671 -12.01 -3.21 12.40
CA VAL A 671 -12.09 -3.14 13.87
C VAL A 671 -11.35 -1.90 14.35
N ASN A 672 -12.09 -0.88 14.76
CA ASN A 672 -11.54 0.27 15.47
C ASN A 672 -12.11 0.36 16.89
N ARG A 673 -11.23 0.47 17.90
CA ARG A 673 -11.62 0.55 19.31
C ARG A 673 -11.97 1.97 19.76
N THR A 674 -11.63 2.98 18.96
CA THR A 674 -11.81 4.38 19.33
C THR A 674 -13.26 4.85 19.23
N ILE A 675 -14.04 4.29 18.29
CA ILE A 675 -15.46 4.64 18.10
C ILE A 675 -16.31 3.45 18.51
N ASN A 676 -17.08 3.63 19.58
CA ASN A 676 -18.13 2.68 19.97
C ASN A 676 -19.38 2.98 19.14
N THR A 677 -19.52 2.29 18.00
CA THR A 677 -20.78 2.38 17.24
C THR A 677 -21.90 1.80 18.07
N VAL A 678 -22.98 2.56 18.27
CA VAL A 678 -24.18 2.09 18.96
C VAL A 678 -24.71 0.83 18.27
N PRO A 679 -24.85 -0.30 18.98
CA PRO A 679 -25.42 -1.51 18.41
C PRO A 679 -26.89 -1.24 18.06
N THR A 680 -27.24 -1.41 16.79
CA THR A 680 -28.64 -1.36 16.36
C THR A 680 -29.18 -2.79 16.41
N THR A 681 -30.23 -3.00 17.18
CA THR A 681 -30.88 -4.31 17.25
C THR A 681 -31.69 -4.56 15.98
N LEU A 682 -31.49 -5.74 15.39
CA LEU A 682 -32.15 -6.14 14.17
C LEU A 682 -33.63 -6.45 14.46
N THR A 683 -34.55 -5.78 13.77
CA THR A 683 -35.99 -6.07 13.85
C THR A 683 -36.38 -7.16 12.86
N LYS A 684 -37.42 -7.96 13.14
CA LYS A 684 -37.81 -9.05 12.23
C LYS A 684 -38.16 -8.57 10.82
N ASP A 685 -38.76 -7.39 10.68
CA ASP A 685 -39.06 -6.83 9.36
C ASP A 685 -37.79 -6.59 8.53
N THR A 686 -36.68 -6.19 9.18
CA THR A 686 -35.37 -6.10 8.51
C THR A 686 -34.76 -7.47 8.27
N LEU A 687 -35.05 -8.47 9.10
CA LEU A 687 -34.57 -9.84 8.92
C LEU A 687 -35.18 -10.49 7.68
N ASP A 688 -36.49 -10.36 7.50
CA ASP A 688 -37.23 -10.94 6.38
C ASP A 688 -36.80 -10.36 5.02
N VAL A 689 -36.19 -9.16 5.00
CA VAL A 689 -35.58 -8.57 3.79
C VAL A 689 -34.29 -9.29 3.40
N TYR A 690 -33.50 -9.74 4.37
CA TYR A 690 -32.19 -10.38 4.11
C TYR A 690 -32.28 -11.91 4.03
N PHE A 691 -33.18 -12.53 4.78
CA PHE A 691 -33.34 -13.98 4.85
C PHE A 691 -34.80 -14.38 4.77
N THR A 692 -35.10 -15.35 3.90
CA THR A 692 -36.42 -15.99 3.90
C THR A 692 -36.48 -17.08 4.97
N SER A 693 -37.69 -17.53 5.32
CA SER A 693 -37.89 -18.67 6.22
C SER A 693 -37.27 -19.98 5.69
N TYR A 694 -37.12 -20.11 4.37
CA TYR A 694 -36.42 -21.24 3.74
C TYR A 694 -34.90 -21.14 3.94
N ASP A 695 -34.34 -19.93 3.92
CA ASP A 695 -32.91 -19.70 4.12
C ASP A 695 -32.49 -19.99 5.56
N LEU A 696 -33.32 -19.67 6.55
CA LEU A 696 -33.10 -20.06 7.94
C LEU A 696 -33.02 -21.59 8.08
N LYS A 697 -33.94 -22.33 7.45
CA LYS A 697 -33.90 -23.81 7.43
C LYS A 697 -32.65 -24.36 6.76
N ARG A 698 -32.19 -23.73 5.67
CA ARG A 698 -30.93 -24.11 4.98
C ARG A 698 -29.72 -23.93 5.89
N LEU A 699 -29.64 -22.80 6.61
CA LEU A 699 -28.58 -22.55 7.59
C LEU A 699 -28.63 -23.55 8.75
N GLU A 700 -29.83 -23.93 9.22
CA GLU A 700 -30.02 -24.98 10.22
C GLU A 700 -29.52 -26.35 9.73
N MET A 701 -29.85 -26.73 8.50
CA MET A 701 -29.37 -28.00 7.90
C MET A 701 -27.85 -28.07 7.87
N TYR A 702 -27.18 -26.98 7.49
CA TYR A 702 -25.71 -26.91 7.52
C TYR A 702 -25.16 -26.95 8.95
N SER A 703 -25.79 -26.24 9.90
CA SER A 703 -25.40 -26.22 11.32
C SER A 703 -25.41 -27.62 11.95
N ASN A 704 -26.35 -28.46 11.50
CA ASN A 704 -26.53 -29.85 11.89
C ASN A 704 -25.63 -30.82 11.10
N ASN A 705 -24.71 -30.32 10.28
CA ASN A 705 -23.80 -31.11 9.42
C ASN A 705 -24.52 -32.01 8.40
N MET A 706 -25.76 -31.68 8.01
CA MET A 706 -26.54 -32.47 7.03
C MET A 706 -26.31 -32.03 5.58
N ALA A 707 -25.62 -30.92 5.36
CA ALA A 707 -25.37 -30.34 4.05
C ALA A 707 -23.93 -29.83 3.93
N ASP A 708 -23.43 -29.73 2.70
CA ASP A 708 -22.15 -29.10 2.38
C ASP A 708 -22.23 -27.56 2.42
N TYR A 709 -21.09 -26.92 2.63
CA TYR A 709 -21.02 -25.46 2.76
C TYR A 709 -21.45 -24.71 1.48
N HIS A 710 -21.34 -25.34 0.31
CA HIS A 710 -21.81 -24.77 -0.97
C HIS A 710 -23.29 -24.37 -0.94
N LEU A 711 -24.12 -25.08 -0.16
CA LEU A 711 -25.54 -24.81 -0.03
C LEU A 711 -25.85 -23.50 0.70
N ILE A 712 -24.89 -22.93 1.44
CA ILE A 712 -25.10 -21.68 2.22
C ILE A 712 -24.24 -20.51 1.72
N MET A 713 -23.43 -20.72 0.67
CA MET A 713 -22.49 -19.71 0.15
C MET A 713 -23.16 -18.41 -0.31
N ASP A 714 -24.38 -18.50 -0.82
CA ASP A 714 -25.23 -17.37 -1.23
C ASP A 714 -25.70 -16.52 -0.03
N LEU A 715 -25.82 -17.11 1.16
CA LEU A 715 -26.31 -16.47 2.38
C LEU A 715 -25.19 -15.80 3.20
N LEU A 716 -23.94 -16.21 2.99
CA LEU A 716 -22.77 -15.68 3.70
C LEU A 716 -22.52 -14.18 3.53
N PRO A 717 -22.73 -13.56 2.35
CA PRO A 717 -22.47 -12.13 2.20
C PRO A 717 -23.46 -11.30 3.01
N SER A 718 -24.73 -11.71 3.06
CA SER A 718 -25.75 -11.09 3.89
C SER A 718 -25.42 -11.23 5.38
N LEU A 719 -25.05 -12.45 5.82
CA LEU A 719 -24.64 -12.72 7.19
C LEU A 719 -23.40 -11.92 7.61
N GLY A 720 -22.40 -11.85 6.73
CA GLY A 720 -21.20 -11.03 6.92
C GLY A 720 -21.52 -9.55 7.05
N LYS A 721 -22.38 -9.00 6.18
CA LYS A 721 -22.81 -7.59 6.25
C LYS A 721 -23.48 -7.27 7.57
N LEU A 722 -24.42 -8.10 8.02
CA LEU A 722 -25.12 -7.89 9.28
C LEU A 722 -24.18 -7.93 10.49
N TYR A 723 -23.24 -8.88 10.49
CA TYR A 723 -22.22 -8.96 11.55
C TYR A 723 -21.31 -7.73 11.57
N PHE A 724 -20.71 -7.36 10.43
CA PHE A 724 -19.74 -6.26 10.37
C PHE A 724 -20.35 -4.86 10.41
N LEU A 725 -21.65 -4.71 10.20
CA LEU A 725 -22.40 -3.46 10.46
C LEU A 725 -22.87 -3.34 11.91
N ASN A 726 -22.48 -4.27 12.80
CA ASN A 726 -22.89 -4.33 14.20
C ASN A 726 -24.42 -4.42 14.40
N LEU A 727 -25.12 -5.05 13.45
CA LEU A 727 -26.56 -5.32 13.55
C LEU A 727 -26.86 -6.61 14.34
N MET A 728 -25.84 -7.45 14.61
CA MET A 728 -25.96 -8.70 15.38
C MET A 728 -25.73 -8.54 16.91
N GLY A 729 -25.79 -7.31 17.44
CA GLY A 729 -25.67 -7.04 18.88
C GLY A 729 -24.43 -7.67 19.56
N ASP A 730 -24.64 -8.33 20.70
CA ASP A 730 -23.60 -8.89 21.60
C ASP A 730 -22.96 -10.20 21.12
N SER A 731 -23.29 -10.68 19.92
CA SER A 731 -22.72 -11.92 19.38
C SER A 731 -21.26 -11.72 18.97
N HIS A 732 -20.32 -11.91 19.90
CA HIS A 732 -18.89 -11.80 19.60
C HIS A 732 -18.33 -13.08 18.96
N PHE A 733 -17.79 -12.97 17.74
CA PHE A 733 -16.94 -13.99 17.15
C PHE A 733 -15.48 -13.78 17.58
N SER A 734 -14.72 -14.89 17.71
CA SER A 734 -13.28 -14.76 17.90
C SER A 734 -12.65 -14.05 16.69
N PRO A 735 -11.49 -13.38 16.83
CA PRO A 735 -10.83 -12.71 15.70
C PRO A 735 -10.58 -13.65 14.51
N VAL A 736 -10.20 -14.91 14.78
CA VAL A 736 -9.99 -15.93 13.73
C VAL A 736 -11.32 -16.30 13.07
N GLN A 737 -12.40 -16.44 13.85
CA GLN A 737 -13.73 -16.70 13.31
C GLN A 737 -14.23 -15.53 12.44
N ALA A 738 -14.05 -14.29 12.90
CA ALA A 738 -14.40 -13.10 12.13
C ALA A 738 -13.58 -12.99 10.83
N ALA A 739 -12.29 -13.31 10.87
CA ALA A 739 -11.44 -13.37 9.68
C ALA A 739 -11.92 -14.43 8.67
N ILE A 740 -12.34 -15.61 9.14
CA ILE A 740 -12.91 -16.66 8.27
C ILE A 740 -14.23 -16.18 7.64
N LEU A 741 -15.13 -15.59 8.43
CA LEU A 741 -16.40 -15.05 7.92
C LEU A 741 -16.17 -13.93 6.89
N LEU A 742 -15.19 -13.06 7.14
CA LEU A 742 -14.80 -12.00 6.20
C LEU A 742 -14.22 -12.57 4.91
N GLY A 743 -13.31 -13.53 5.01
CA GLY A 743 -12.65 -14.13 3.85
C GLY A 743 -13.61 -14.92 2.95
N LEU A 744 -14.45 -15.78 3.53
CA LEU A 744 -15.42 -16.58 2.78
C LEU A 744 -16.64 -15.76 2.35
N GLY A 745 -17.19 -14.93 3.25
CA GLY A 745 -18.44 -14.22 3.03
C GLY A 745 -18.31 -12.91 2.27
N LEU A 746 -17.31 -12.08 2.59
CA LEU A 746 -17.18 -10.72 2.03
C LEU A 746 -16.09 -10.60 0.95
N GLN A 747 -14.98 -11.33 1.06
CA GLN A 747 -13.92 -11.34 0.03
C GLN A 747 -14.14 -12.41 -1.04
N HIS A 748 -15.05 -13.36 -0.81
CA HIS A 748 -15.32 -14.51 -1.68
C HIS A 748 -14.07 -15.33 -2.05
N LYS A 749 -13.17 -15.53 -1.08
CA LYS A 749 -12.01 -16.40 -1.26
C LYS A 749 -12.41 -17.86 -1.23
N THR A 750 -11.70 -18.67 -2.01
CA THR A 750 -11.78 -20.13 -1.93
C THR A 750 -11.18 -20.62 -0.61
N VAL A 751 -11.68 -21.75 -0.11
CA VAL A 751 -11.20 -22.36 1.14
C VAL A 751 -9.69 -22.63 1.11
N ASP A 752 -9.15 -23.06 -0.04
CA ASP A 752 -7.72 -23.39 -0.17
C ASP A 752 -6.83 -22.15 -0.02
N LYS A 753 -7.14 -21.06 -0.73
CA LYS A 753 -6.44 -19.77 -0.56
C LYS A 753 -6.53 -19.25 0.88
N LEU A 754 -7.70 -19.39 1.51
CA LEU A 754 -7.87 -18.97 2.91
C LEU A 754 -7.05 -19.83 3.87
N SER A 755 -6.93 -21.14 3.59
CA SER A 755 -6.09 -22.09 4.33
C SER A 755 -4.62 -21.73 4.24
N GLU A 756 -4.13 -21.38 3.05
CA GLU A 756 -2.75 -20.90 2.83
C GLU A 756 -2.47 -19.59 3.57
N GLU A 757 -3.37 -18.60 3.47
CA GLU A 757 -3.17 -17.28 4.07
C GLU A 757 -3.24 -17.28 5.60
N LEU A 758 -4.11 -18.11 6.19
CA LEU A 758 -4.26 -18.23 7.64
C LEU A 758 -3.29 -19.26 8.25
N GLY A 759 -2.63 -20.07 7.42
CA GLY A 759 -1.76 -21.17 7.88
C GLY A 759 -2.51 -22.27 8.63
N LEU A 760 -3.81 -22.44 8.36
CA LEU A 760 -4.69 -23.42 9.02
C LEU A 760 -5.14 -24.48 8.04
N PRO A 761 -5.10 -25.79 8.37
CA PRO A 761 -5.63 -26.83 7.51
C PRO A 761 -7.12 -26.64 7.17
N SER A 762 -7.52 -26.95 5.93
CA SER A 762 -8.90 -26.77 5.43
C SER A 762 -9.98 -27.43 6.31
N SER A 763 -9.68 -28.56 6.94
CA SER A 763 -10.60 -29.26 7.85
C SER A 763 -10.91 -28.46 9.13
N GLN A 764 -9.89 -27.82 9.71
CA GLN A 764 -10.05 -26.98 10.91
C GLN A 764 -10.81 -25.70 10.57
N LEU A 765 -10.53 -25.12 9.40
CA LEU A 765 -11.20 -23.93 8.89
C LEU A 765 -12.71 -24.17 8.73
N LEU A 766 -13.11 -25.28 8.09
CA LEU A 766 -14.53 -25.65 7.97
C LEU A 766 -15.18 -25.97 9.32
N GLY A 767 -14.44 -26.58 10.25
CA GLY A 767 -14.93 -26.81 11.62
C GLY A 767 -15.20 -25.50 12.39
N LEU A 768 -14.31 -24.50 12.25
CA LEU A 768 -14.51 -23.16 12.82
C LEU A 768 -15.66 -22.42 12.14
N PHE A 769 -15.76 -22.54 10.82
CA PHE A 769 -16.84 -21.95 10.04
C PHE A 769 -18.22 -22.51 10.45
N ASN A 770 -18.33 -23.82 10.68
CA ASN A 770 -19.56 -24.42 11.19
C ASN A 770 -19.98 -23.83 12.55
N LYS A 771 -19.02 -23.60 13.46
CA LYS A 771 -19.30 -22.94 14.75
C LYS A 771 -19.82 -21.50 14.57
N ILE A 772 -19.37 -20.77 13.55
CA ILE A 772 -19.87 -19.43 13.22
C ILE A 772 -21.33 -19.51 12.79
N ILE A 773 -21.65 -20.43 11.88
CA ILE A 773 -23.03 -20.61 11.41
C ILE A 773 -23.95 -21.03 12.55
N ARG A 774 -23.55 -21.97 13.43
CA ARG A 774 -24.35 -22.34 14.62
C ARG A 774 -24.68 -21.14 15.51
N LYS A 775 -23.69 -20.30 15.81
CA LYS A 775 -23.89 -19.08 16.62
C LYS A 775 -24.81 -18.09 15.91
N SER A 776 -24.63 -17.92 14.61
CA SER A 776 -25.44 -16.99 13.81
C SER A 776 -26.89 -17.46 13.73
N VAL A 777 -27.13 -18.74 13.45
CA VAL A 777 -28.46 -19.34 13.44
C VAL A 777 -29.16 -19.19 14.79
N LYS A 778 -28.45 -19.45 15.90
CA LYS A 778 -28.99 -19.23 17.24
C LYS A 778 -29.49 -17.79 17.41
N TYR A 779 -28.66 -16.80 17.07
CA TYR A 779 -29.02 -15.39 17.17
C TYR A 779 -30.23 -15.02 16.27
N LEU A 780 -30.27 -15.53 15.03
CA LEU A 780 -31.39 -15.28 14.11
C LEU A 780 -32.69 -15.92 14.61
N ASN A 781 -32.61 -17.12 15.19
CA ASN A 781 -33.76 -17.81 15.79
C ASN A 781 -34.23 -17.09 17.05
N ASP A 782 -33.34 -16.62 17.92
CA ASP A 782 -33.69 -15.83 19.12
C ASP A 782 -34.52 -14.58 18.73
N ILE A 783 -34.17 -13.88 17.64
CA ILE A 783 -34.96 -12.74 17.12
C ILE A 783 -36.31 -13.20 16.57
N ALA A 784 -36.31 -14.29 15.80
CA ALA A 784 -37.53 -14.83 15.21
C ALA A 784 -38.53 -15.28 16.29
N GLU A 785 -38.03 -15.90 17.36
CA GLU A 785 -38.76 -16.32 18.56
C GLU A 785 -39.27 -15.13 19.36
N ALA A 786 -38.43 -14.14 19.67
CA ALA A 786 -38.84 -12.92 20.39
C ALA A 786 -39.97 -12.16 19.68
N PHE A 787 -39.99 -12.17 18.35
CA PHE A 787 -41.09 -11.60 17.58
C PHE A 787 -42.35 -12.47 17.57
N VAL A 788 -42.21 -13.80 17.55
CA VAL A 788 -43.37 -14.69 17.70
C VAL A 788 -43.97 -14.52 19.09
N GLU A 789 -43.12 -14.41 20.11
CA GLU A 789 -43.53 -14.09 21.48
C GLU A 789 -44.25 -12.74 21.54
N SER A 790 -43.71 -11.68 20.94
CA SER A 790 -44.39 -10.37 20.92
C SER A 790 -45.70 -10.37 20.12
N LYS A 791 -45.80 -11.14 19.03
CA LYS A 791 -47.05 -11.34 18.29
C LYS A 791 -48.07 -12.23 19.02
N MET A 792 -47.62 -13.19 19.81
CA MET A 792 -48.48 -14.04 20.64
C MET A 792 -48.91 -13.33 21.93
N LEU A 793 -48.11 -12.37 22.42
CA LEU A 793 -48.41 -11.52 23.59
C LEU A 793 -49.22 -10.27 23.24
N LEU A 794 -49.34 -9.90 21.96
CA LEU A 794 -50.48 -9.11 21.50
C LEU A 794 -51.70 -10.02 21.69
N PRO A 795 -52.62 -9.71 22.61
CA PRO A 795 -53.86 -10.45 22.65
C PRO A 795 -54.46 -10.31 21.26
N ASP A 796 -54.89 -11.43 20.68
CA ASP A 796 -56.02 -11.40 19.75
C ASP A 796 -56.93 -10.29 20.23
N ARG A 797 -57.17 -9.30 19.36
CA ARG A 797 -58.13 -8.22 19.62
C ARG A 797 -59.23 -8.85 20.43
N LYS A 798 -59.29 -8.49 21.71
CA LYS A 798 -60.51 -8.67 22.48
C LYS A 798 -61.56 -8.18 21.51
N ASN A 799 -62.45 -9.08 21.12
CA ASN A 799 -63.77 -8.64 20.71
C ASN A 799 -64.13 -7.65 21.81
N ASP A 800 -64.06 -6.36 21.50
CA ASP A 800 -64.78 -5.36 22.24
C ASP A 800 -66.22 -5.77 22.05
N ILE A 801 -66.63 -6.71 22.91
CA ILE A 801 -67.99 -6.81 23.38
C ILE A 801 -68.12 -5.51 24.16
N THR A 802 -68.39 -4.43 23.42
CA THR A 802 -69.14 -3.30 23.94
C THR A 802 -70.41 -3.91 24.51
N LEU A 803 -70.39 -4.16 25.82
CA LEU A 803 -71.58 -4.40 26.62
C LEU A 803 -72.40 -3.11 26.55
N ASP A 804 -73.16 -2.95 25.47
CA ASP A 804 -74.26 -2.01 25.40
C ASP A 804 -75.32 -2.51 26.39
N PRO A 805 -75.62 -1.78 27.48
CA PRO A 805 -76.55 -2.24 28.53
C PRO A 805 -78.02 -2.15 28.12
N SER A 806 -78.33 -2.20 26.82
CA SER A 806 -79.63 -1.81 26.26
C SER A 806 -80.04 -2.64 25.05
N LYS A 807 -80.02 -3.98 25.19
CA LYS A 807 -80.87 -4.92 24.43
C LYS A 807 -80.73 -6.32 25.05
N GLY A 808 -81.51 -6.59 26.09
CA GLY A 808 -81.71 -7.95 26.57
C GLY A 808 -82.48 -8.77 25.54
N ARG A 809 -81.76 -9.50 24.68
CA ARG A 809 -82.32 -10.62 23.91
C ARG A 809 -81.97 -11.90 24.66
N GLY A 810 -82.96 -12.77 24.88
CA GLY A 810 -82.78 -13.99 25.65
C GLY A 810 -81.89 -14.99 24.90
N LEU A 811 -80.99 -15.64 25.63
CA LEU A 811 -80.04 -16.67 25.17
C LEU A 811 -80.69 -17.75 24.27
N GLN A 812 -82.00 -17.98 24.43
CA GLN A 812 -82.78 -18.95 23.67
C GLN A 812 -83.01 -18.54 22.20
N GLU A 813 -83.17 -17.24 21.91
CA GLU A 813 -83.36 -16.74 20.54
C GLU A 813 -82.07 -16.80 19.72
N GLU A 814 -80.91 -16.50 20.34
CA GLU A 814 -79.61 -16.65 19.70
C GLU A 814 -79.27 -18.12 19.42
N LEU A 815 -79.61 -19.02 20.35
CA LEU A 815 -79.45 -20.47 20.16
C LEU A 815 -80.34 -20.99 19.02
N GLU A 816 -81.56 -20.49 18.89
CA GLU A 816 -82.44 -20.84 17.77
C GLU A 816 -81.97 -20.27 16.42
N GLU A 817 -81.45 -19.05 16.40
CA GLU A 817 -80.92 -18.43 15.19
C GLU A 817 -79.62 -19.11 14.73
N ALA A 818 -78.72 -19.44 15.67
CA ALA A 818 -77.54 -20.25 15.42
C ALA A 818 -77.91 -21.67 14.94
N ALA A 819 -78.92 -22.29 15.55
CA ALA A 819 -79.40 -23.61 15.11
C ALA A 819 -80.05 -23.57 13.72
N LYS A 820 -80.76 -22.49 13.36
CA LYS A 820 -81.30 -22.27 12.00
C LYS A 820 -80.17 -22.08 11.00
N ALA A 821 -79.14 -21.29 11.32
CA ALA A 821 -77.97 -21.10 10.45
C ALA A 821 -77.19 -22.41 10.23
N LEU A 822 -77.05 -23.24 11.27
CA LEU A 822 -76.41 -24.56 11.19
C LEU A 822 -77.23 -25.54 10.35
N LYS A 823 -78.56 -25.54 10.49
CA LYS A 823 -79.47 -26.34 9.64
C LYS A 823 -79.42 -25.93 8.17
N VAL A 824 -79.27 -24.65 7.87
CA VAL A 824 -79.11 -24.16 6.49
C VAL A 824 -77.77 -24.62 5.90
N LYS A 825 -76.68 -24.54 6.67
CA LYS A 825 -75.37 -25.08 6.24
C LYS A 825 -75.41 -26.60 6.03
N GLN A 826 -76.03 -27.34 6.95
CA GLN A 826 -76.19 -28.79 6.80
C GLN A 826 -77.06 -29.17 5.61
N LYS A 827 -78.13 -28.42 5.30
CA LYS A 827 -78.93 -28.65 4.08
C LYS A 827 -78.14 -28.36 2.80
N ALA A 828 -77.34 -27.30 2.77
CA ALA A 828 -76.48 -26.98 1.64
C ALA A 828 -75.39 -28.05 1.43
N GLU A 829 -74.83 -28.58 2.51
CA GLU A 829 -73.84 -29.66 2.47
C GLU A 829 -74.46 -31.01 2.07
N LEU A 830 -75.70 -31.28 2.49
CA LEU A 830 -76.44 -32.49 2.13
C LEU A 830 -76.93 -32.46 0.68
N GLU A 831 -77.30 -31.29 0.14
CA GLU A 831 -77.56 -31.10 -1.29
C GLU A 831 -76.29 -31.23 -2.14
N ARG A 832 -75.14 -30.79 -1.62
CA ARG A 832 -73.83 -31.01 -2.26
C ARG A 832 -73.47 -32.50 -2.27
N LEU A 833 -73.67 -33.22 -1.16
CA LEU A 833 -73.40 -34.65 -1.05
C LEU A 833 -74.37 -35.51 -1.90
N LYS A 834 -75.62 -35.07 -2.08
CA LYS A 834 -76.59 -35.73 -2.99
C LYS A 834 -76.26 -35.56 -4.48
N LYS A 835 -75.42 -34.59 -4.84
CA LYS A 835 -74.95 -34.38 -6.23
C LYS A 835 -73.70 -35.19 -6.58
N GLU A 836 -73.02 -35.77 -5.60
CA GLU A 836 -71.84 -36.62 -5.81
C GLU A 836 -72.27 -38.10 -5.89
N ASN A 837 -72.01 -38.78 -7.01
CA ASN A 837 -72.32 -40.21 -7.18
C ASN A 837 -71.37 -41.07 -6.33
N LEU A 838 -71.82 -41.47 -5.14
CA LEU A 838 -71.06 -42.28 -4.17
C LEU A 838 -70.92 -43.77 -4.55
N ASP A 839 -71.52 -44.22 -5.65
CA ASP A 839 -71.42 -45.61 -6.14
C ASP A 839 -70.01 -46.02 -6.57
N GLN A 840 -69.12 -45.05 -6.80
CA GLN A 840 -67.73 -45.28 -7.22
C GLN A 840 -66.81 -45.67 -6.05
N TYR A 841 -67.26 -45.50 -4.80
CA TYR A 841 -66.51 -45.81 -3.58
C TYR A 841 -67.11 -46.98 -2.77
N ALA A 842 -68.16 -47.63 -3.28
CA ALA A 842 -68.74 -48.80 -2.64
C ALA A 842 -67.79 -50.00 -2.74
N ILE A 843 -67.29 -50.45 -1.59
CA ILE A 843 -66.49 -51.69 -1.47
C ILE A 843 -67.45 -52.87 -1.68
N LYS A 844 -67.40 -53.53 -2.83
CA LYS A 844 -68.17 -54.76 -3.07
C LYS A 844 -67.55 -55.91 -2.25
N GLY A 845 -68.23 -56.31 -1.18
CA GLY A 845 -67.93 -57.54 -0.44
C GLY A 845 -69.22 -58.21 -0.02
N THR A 846 -69.30 -59.54 -0.13
CA THR A 846 -70.48 -60.32 0.30
C THR A 846 -70.61 -60.33 1.83
N ASP A 847 -71.83 -60.32 2.37
CA ASP A 847 -72.11 -60.29 3.83
C ASP A 847 -71.41 -61.41 4.63
N THR A 848 -71.10 -62.52 3.97
CA THR A 848 -70.37 -63.67 4.52
C THR A 848 -68.87 -63.40 4.74
N GLU A 849 -68.27 -62.47 3.99
CA GLU A 849 -66.86 -62.08 4.12
C GLU A 849 -66.68 -60.98 5.18
N TRP A 850 -67.63 -60.05 5.24
CA TRP A 850 -67.68 -59.02 6.27
C TRP A 850 -67.87 -59.61 7.68
N SER A 851 -68.76 -60.59 7.82
CA SER A 851 -68.98 -61.27 9.11
C SER A 851 -67.75 -62.04 9.58
N LYS A 852 -66.98 -62.65 8.67
CA LYS A 852 -65.71 -63.34 8.98
C LYS A 852 -64.58 -62.38 9.37
N ALA A 853 -64.54 -61.19 8.75
CA ALA A 853 -63.57 -60.15 9.07
C ALA A 853 -63.84 -59.47 10.43
N LEU A 854 -65.11 -59.42 10.86
CA LEU A 854 -65.55 -58.82 12.12
C LEU A 854 -65.56 -59.79 13.33
N SER A 855 -65.58 -61.11 13.12
CA SER A 855 -65.69 -62.09 14.22
C SER A 855 -64.37 -62.46 14.92
N GLY A 856 -63.23 -61.89 14.52
CA GLY A 856 -61.93 -62.15 15.15
C GLY A 856 -61.73 -61.36 16.44
N LYS A 857 -61.86 -61.99 17.62
CA LYS A 857 -61.61 -61.34 18.92
C LYS A 857 -60.12 -60.99 19.13
N LYS A 858 -59.87 -59.69 19.40
CA LYS A 858 -58.69 -58.98 19.98
C LYS A 858 -57.82 -58.13 19.00
N ASN A 859 -57.97 -56.80 19.16
CA ASN A 859 -57.10 -55.67 18.82
C ASN A 859 -56.15 -55.78 17.61
N LYS A 860 -56.68 -55.45 16.42
CA LYS A 860 -55.91 -54.83 15.31
C LYS A 860 -56.74 -53.70 14.68
N SER A 861 -56.15 -52.52 14.50
CA SER A 861 -56.79 -51.32 13.91
C SER A 861 -56.87 -51.33 12.38
N LEU A 862 -56.58 -52.46 11.73
CA LEU A 862 -56.59 -52.62 10.27
C LEU A 862 -57.20 -53.97 9.89
N ILE A 863 -58.34 -53.93 9.18
CA ILE A 863 -59.03 -55.08 8.62
C ILE A 863 -58.84 -55.01 7.10
N SER A 864 -58.19 -56.00 6.49
CA SER A 864 -57.98 -56.04 5.04
C SER A 864 -58.90 -57.07 4.37
N VAL A 865 -59.75 -56.62 3.45
CA VAL A 865 -60.55 -57.48 2.57
C VAL A 865 -59.86 -57.54 1.20
N LYS A 866 -59.49 -58.74 0.72
CA LYS A 866 -58.80 -58.91 -0.56
C LYS A 866 -59.83 -58.92 -1.69
N ILE A 867 -59.78 -57.93 -2.58
CA ILE A 867 -60.58 -57.91 -3.82
C ILE A 867 -59.72 -58.48 -4.95
N GLY A 868 -60.17 -59.57 -5.56
CA GLY A 868 -59.54 -60.18 -6.72
C GLY A 868 -60.12 -59.61 -8.02
N GLU A 869 -59.48 -58.58 -8.58
CA GLU A 869 -59.34 -58.30 -10.02
C GLU A 869 -58.68 -56.92 -10.24
N LYS A 870 -57.67 -56.87 -11.13
CA LYS A 870 -56.92 -55.64 -11.47
C LYS A 870 -57.72 -54.78 -12.45
N ARG A 871 -57.86 -53.47 -12.17
CA ARG A 871 -58.34 -52.50 -13.17
C ARG A 871 -57.20 -52.03 -14.09
N ALA A 872 -57.41 -52.17 -15.40
CA ALA A 872 -56.59 -51.62 -16.48
C ALA A 872 -57.06 -50.21 -16.87
N THR A 873 -56.15 -49.43 -17.45
CA THR A 873 -56.24 -47.99 -17.78
C THR A 873 -56.80 -47.70 -19.19
N ASN A 874 -57.01 -46.40 -19.46
CA ASN A 874 -57.23 -45.67 -20.74
C ASN A 874 -58.68 -45.54 -21.22
N GLU A 875 -59.10 -44.54 -21.99
CA GLU A 875 -58.75 -43.15 -22.40
C GLU A 875 -59.99 -42.72 -23.23
N THR A 876 -60.29 -41.42 -23.31
CA THR A 876 -61.06 -40.64 -24.34
C THR A 876 -61.87 -39.55 -23.65
N ASP A 877 -62.05 -38.32 -24.14
CA ASP A 877 -61.46 -37.50 -25.20
C ASP A 877 -62.19 -36.15 -25.07
N GLU A 878 -61.51 -35.03 -24.87
CA GLU A 878 -61.93 -33.73 -25.42
C GLU A 878 -60.67 -32.87 -25.69
N THR A 879 -60.53 -32.47 -26.95
CA THR A 879 -59.57 -31.52 -27.53
C THR A 879 -60.39 -30.45 -28.28
N PRO A 880 -59.84 -29.34 -28.82
CA PRO A 880 -58.68 -28.51 -28.44
C PRO A 880 -58.97 -26.98 -28.50
N LEU A 881 -58.08 -26.15 -27.96
CA LEU A 881 -57.82 -24.77 -28.46
C LEU A 881 -56.31 -24.50 -28.41
N GLU A 882 -55.72 -24.28 -29.58
CA GLU A 882 -54.32 -23.88 -29.76
C GLU A 882 -54.09 -22.39 -29.43
N PHE A 883 -52.96 -22.09 -28.78
CA PHE A 883 -52.09 -20.98 -29.20
C PHE A 883 -50.64 -21.49 -29.29
N PRO A 884 -49.86 -21.03 -30.29
CA PRO A 884 -48.66 -21.70 -30.78
C PRO A 884 -47.38 -21.33 -30.01
N GLN A 885 -46.52 -22.33 -29.81
CA GLN A 885 -45.10 -22.17 -29.50
C GLN A 885 -44.23 -22.28 -30.76
N LYS A 886 -43.34 -21.32 -30.95
CA LYS A 886 -42.09 -21.43 -31.72
C LYS A 886 -40.98 -20.86 -30.83
N GLU A 887 -39.76 -21.38 -30.74
CA GLU A 887 -39.08 -22.51 -31.36
C GLU A 887 -37.82 -22.72 -30.51
N LYS A 888 -37.40 -23.96 -30.26
CA LYS A 888 -36.00 -24.38 -30.46
C LYS A 888 -35.88 -25.89 -30.51
N LYS A 889 -35.41 -26.33 -31.68
CA LYS A 889 -35.26 -27.69 -32.18
C LYS A 889 -34.42 -28.58 -31.25
N LYS A 890 -34.90 -29.81 -31.05
CA LYS A 890 -34.05 -30.99 -30.81
C LYS A 890 -33.36 -31.39 -32.11
N LYS A 891 -32.11 -31.85 -32.04
CA LYS A 891 -31.56 -32.83 -32.98
C LYS A 891 -31.44 -34.18 -32.27
N LYS A 892 -31.98 -35.22 -32.91
CA LYS A 892 -31.89 -36.64 -32.53
C LYS A 892 -30.51 -37.20 -32.90
N ARG A 893 -30.17 -38.32 -32.24
CA ARG A 893 -29.15 -39.33 -32.62
C ARG A 893 -29.19 -39.69 -34.12
N PHE A 894 -28.03 -39.98 -34.71
CA PHE A 894 -27.67 -41.31 -35.24
C PHE A 894 -26.17 -41.33 -35.62
N SER A 895 -25.52 -42.48 -35.46
CA SER A 895 -24.18 -42.73 -36.00
C SER A 895 -24.23 -42.93 -37.52
N LYS A 896 -23.37 -42.21 -38.25
CA LYS A 896 -22.36 -42.75 -39.15
C LYS A 896 -21.30 -41.68 -39.37
#